data_AF-A0A371II26-F1
#
_entry.id   AF-A0A371II26-F1
#
_cell.length_a   1.000
_cell.length_b   1.000
_cell.length_c   1.000
_cell.angle_alpha   90.00
_cell.angle_beta   90.00
_cell.angle_gamma   90.00
#
_symmetry.space_group_name_H-M   'P 1'
#
loop_
_entity.id
_entity.type
_entity.pdbx_description
1 polymer ?
#
loop_
_entity_poly.entity_id
_entity_poly.type
_entity_poly.pdbx_seq_one_letter_code
_entity_poly.pdbx_strand_id
1 'polypeptide(L)'
;MRINPTTAGPEVSALEKKNMGRIAQIIGPVLDVAFPPGKMPNIYNALVVKGRDTVGQQINVTCEVQQLLGNNRVRAVAMSATDGLMRGMEVIDTGAPLSVPVGGATLGRIFNVLGEPIDNLGPVDTRTTSPIHRSAPAFIQLDTKLSIFETGIKVVDLLAPYRRGGKIGLFGGAGVGKTVLIMELINNIAKAHGGVSVFGGVGERTREGNDLYMEMKESGVINEQNIAESKVALVYGQMNEPPGARMRVGLTALTMAEYFRDVNEQDVLLFIDNIFRFVQAGSEVSALLGRMPSAVGYQPTLSTEMGSLQERITSTKEGSITSIQAVYVPADDLTDPAPATTFAHLDATTVLSRGLAAKGIYPAVDPLDSTSTMLQPRIVGEEHYETAQRVKQTLQRYKELQDIIAILGLDELSEEDRLTVARARKIERFLSQPFFVAEVFTGSPGKYVGLAETIRGFKLILSGELDDLPEQAFYLVGYKLRNGEQIEEMTLNLCVLTPNRIVWDSEVKEIILPTNSGQIGVLPNHAPIASAVDIGILRIRLKDQWLTMALMGGFARINNNEITVLVNDAEKGSDIDLQEAQQTLEIAEDNLNKAEGKRQTIEANLALRRARTRVEAINRSTFMFLLYEYDIFWAFLIISSFIPILAFLISGILAPISKGPEKFSTYESGIEPIGDAWLQFRIRYYMFALIFVVFDVETVFLYPWAMSFDVLGISVFIEAFIFVLILIVGSVYAWRKGTIKKNIETIMNSIEFPLLDQTTKNSVISTTLNDLSNWSKLSSLWPLLYGTSCCFIEFASLIGSRFDFDRYGLVPRSSPRQADLILTAGTVTMKMAPSLVRLYEQMPEPKYVIAMGACTITGGMFSTDSYSTLRGVDKLIPVDVYLPGCPPKPEAIIDAITKLRKKISREIYEDQMSSRRENRCFTTNHKFHIGCSTHTGNYGQELFYQPPSTSEMLSDTF
;
A
#
# COMPACT_ATOMS: atom_id res chain seq x y z
N MET A 1 -55.56 -6.29 10.45
CA MET A 1 -56.72 -6.38 11.36
C MET A 1 -57.28 -4.96 11.50
N ARG A 2 -58.50 -4.70 11.01
CA ARG A 2 -59.14 -3.38 11.05
C ARG A 2 -59.78 -3.16 12.43
N ILE A 3 -59.49 -2.04 13.09
CA ILE A 3 -60.26 -1.57 14.26
C ILE A 3 -60.57 -0.08 14.02
N ASN A 4 -61.86 0.25 14.08
CA ASN A 4 -62.42 1.59 13.90
C ASN A 4 -62.13 2.50 15.12
N PRO A 5 -62.13 3.83 14.93
CA PRO A 5 -61.81 4.80 15.98
C PRO A 5 -63.07 5.21 16.76
N THR A 6 -63.01 5.14 18.09
CA THR A 6 -63.98 5.82 18.96
C THR A 6 -63.42 7.17 19.40
N THR A 7 -64.20 8.21 19.12
CA THR A 7 -64.01 9.63 19.43
C THR A 7 -64.02 9.90 20.94
N ALA A 8 -62.94 10.47 21.46
CA ALA A 8 -62.92 11.28 22.68
C ALA A 8 -62.10 12.54 22.38
N GLY A 9 -62.67 13.72 22.68
CA GLY A 9 -62.07 15.03 22.39
C GLY A 9 -60.80 15.31 23.20
N PRO A 10 -59.98 16.30 22.77
CA PRO A 10 -58.66 16.55 23.33
C PRO A 10 -58.76 17.43 24.57
N GLU A 11 -58.94 16.83 25.75
CA GLU A 11 -58.62 17.50 27.00
C GLU A 11 -57.12 17.39 27.29
N VAL A 12 -56.47 18.53 27.16
CA VAL A 12 -55.13 18.94 27.62
C VAL A 12 -54.57 18.07 28.77
N SER A 13 -53.69 17.12 28.45
CA SER A 13 -52.82 16.46 29.45
C SER A 13 -51.46 16.03 28.88
N ALA A 14 -50.71 16.95 28.27
CA ALA A 14 -49.34 16.67 27.79
C ALA A 14 -48.28 17.07 28.84
N LEU A 15 -48.28 16.37 29.98
CA LEU A 15 -47.08 16.17 30.78
C LEU A 15 -46.73 14.69 30.66
N GLU A 16 -46.24 14.29 29.48
CA GLU A 16 -45.68 12.96 29.28
C GLU A 16 -44.55 12.75 30.31
N LYS A 17 -44.72 11.75 31.18
CA LYS A 17 -43.71 11.35 32.17
C LYS A 17 -42.43 10.94 31.41
N LYS A 18 -41.45 11.84 31.34
CA LYS A 18 -40.12 11.57 30.79
C LYS A 18 -39.54 10.29 31.40
N ASN A 19 -39.04 9.40 30.54
CA ASN A 19 -38.42 8.17 30.99
C ASN A 19 -37.03 8.49 31.57
N MET A 20 -36.85 8.22 32.86
CA MET A 20 -35.70 8.67 33.64
C MET A 20 -34.87 7.46 34.08
N GLY A 21 -33.57 7.52 33.82
CA GLY A 21 -32.55 6.58 34.29
C GLY A 21 -31.51 7.26 35.18
N ARG A 22 -30.58 6.48 35.71
CA ARG A 22 -29.45 6.97 36.51
C ARG A 22 -28.15 6.35 36.03
N ILE A 23 -27.08 7.15 36.00
CA ILE A 23 -25.74 6.66 35.65
C ILE A 23 -25.27 5.64 36.69
N ALA A 24 -24.98 4.41 36.26
CA ALA A 24 -24.43 3.36 37.11
C ALA A 24 -22.90 3.33 37.06
N GLN A 25 -22.32 3.49 35.86
CA GLN A 25 -20.88 3.42 35.63
C GLN A 25 -20.46 4.31 34.45
N ILE A 26 -19.23 4.81 34.49
CA ILE A 26 -18.62 5.64 33.44
C ILE A 26 -17.23 5.05 33.17
N ILE A 27 -16.92 4.74 31.91
CA ILE A 27 -15.63 4.21 31.45
C ILE A 27 -15.24 4.99 30.18
N GLY A 28 -14.41 6.02 30.33
CA GLY A 28 -14.13 6.95 29.22
C GLY A 28 -15.45 7.49 28.63
N PRO A 29 -15.66 7.43 27.31
CA PRO A 29 -16.89 7.90 26.67
C PRO A 29 -18.06 6.90 26.74
N VAL A 30 -17.91 5.75 27.43
CA VAL A 30 -18.97 4.74 27.58
C VAL A 30 -19.65 4.89 28.94
N LEU A 31 -20.98 4.94 28.94
CA LEU A 31 -21.80 5.06 30.13
C LEU A 31 -22.76 3.88 30.25
N ASP A 32 -22.79 3.25 31.42
CA ASP A 32 -23.83 2.29 31.75
C ASP A 32 -24.92 3.02 32.56
N VAL A 33 -26.16 3.01 32.06
CA VAL A 33 -27.30 3.72 32.64
C VAL A 33 -28.35 2.70 33.08
N ALA A 34 -28.81 2.80 34.33
CA ALA A 34 -29.86 1.97 34.88
C ALA A 34 -31.22 2.65 34.76
N PHE A 35 -32.21 1.92 34.22
CA PHE A 35 -33.59 2.37 34.10
C PHE A 35 -34.52 1.57 35.03
N PRO A 36 -35.70 2.11 35.37
CA PRO A 36 -36.73 1.34 36.05
C PRO A 36 -37.20 0.14 35.21
N PRO A 37 -37.65 -0.96 35.86
CA PRO A 37 -38.17 -2.13 35.15
C PRO A 37 -39.30 -1.76 34.18
N GLY A 38 -39.27 -2.35 32.98
CA GLY A 38 -40.28 -2.12 31.93
C GLY A 38 -40.15 -0.80 31.17
N LYS A 39 -39.13 0.02 31.48
CA LYS A 39 -38.85 1.29 30.79
C LYS A 39 -37.46 1.35 30.17
N MET A 40 -36.94 0.23 29.67
CA MET A 40 -35.65 0.24 28.99
C MET A 40 -35.76 0.93 27.62
N PRO A 41 -34.82 1.83 27.28
CA PRO A 41 -34.76 2.44 25.96
C PRO A 41 -34.33 1.42 24.89
N ASN A 42 -34.71 1.69 23.63
CA ASN A 42 -34.27 0.89 22.49
C ASN A 42 -32.80 1.17 22.13
N ILE A 43 -32.20 0.25 21.37
CA ILE A 43 -30.89 0.50 20.74
C ILE A 43 -31.03 1.69 19.79
N TYR A 44 -30.00 2.54 19.77
CA TYR A 44 -29.93 3.82 19.05
C TYR A 44 -30.75 4.98 19.62
N ASN A 45 -31.54 4.79 20.67
CA ASN A 45 -32.19 5.92 21.33
C ASN A 45 -31.14 6.91 21.89
N ALA A 46 -31.43 8.21 21.75
CA ALA A 46 -30.63 9.25 22.35
C ALA A 46 -31.01 9.43 23.83
N LEU A 47 -30.01 9.47 24.69
CA LEU A 47 -30.09 9.74 26.12
C LEU A 47 -29.44 11.08 26.40
N VAL A 48 -30.11 11.93 27.17
CA VAL A 48 -29.61 13.26 27.55
C VAL A 48 -29.34 13.28 29.04
N VAL A 49 -28.09 13.45 29.41
CA VAL A 49 -27.69 13.66 30.80
C VAL A 49 -27.80 15.15 31.11
N LYS A 50 -28.67 15.51 32.06
CA LYS A 50 -28.79 16.88 32.55
C LYS A 50 -28.29 16.95 33.98
N GLY A 51 -27.32 17.83 34.23
CA GLY A 51 -26.74 17.98 35.55
C GLY A 51 -26.06 19.32 35.76
N ARG A 52 -25.48 19.47 36.94
CA ARG A 52 -24.50 20.53 37.24
C ARG A 52 -23.21 19.87 37.68
N ASP A 53 -22.09 20.38 37.21
CA ASP A 53 -20.76 19.96 37.67
C ASP A 53 -20.53 20.42 39.12
N THR A 54 -19.46 19.92 39.75
CA THR A 54 -18.87 20.40 41.02
C THR A 54 -18.68 21.92 41.09
N VAL A 55 -18.42 22.57 39.95
CA VAL A 55 -18.21 24.03 39.82
C VAL A 55 -19.52 24.78 39.48
N GLY A 56 -20.65 24.08 39.40
CA GLY A 56 -21.97 24.67 39.14
C GLY A 56 -22.28 24.96 37.67
N GLN A 57 -21.39 24.63 36.73
CA GLN A 57 -21.68 24.70 35.29
C GLN A 57 -22.75 23.67 34.89
N GLN A 58 -23.63 24.07 33.97
CA GLN A 58 -24.63 23.15 33.39
C GLN A 58 -23.94 22.13 32.50
N ILE A 59 -24.18 20.85 32.80
CA ILE A 59 -23.75 19.74 31.95
C ILE A 59 -24.95 19.28 31.13
N ASN A 60 -24.78 19.24 29.81
CA ASN A 60 -25.74 18.67 28.87
C ASN A 60 -24.99 17.74 27.90
N VAL A 61 -24.96 16.44 28.22
CA VAL A 61 -24.24 15.45 27.42
C VAL A 61 -25.22 14.49 26.77
N THR A 62 -25.19 14.43 25.45
CA THR A 62 -25.99 13.50 24.66
C THR A 62 -25.22 12.20 24.46
N CYS A 63 -25.87 11.07 24.72
CA CYS A 63 -25.34 9.73 24.56
C CYS A 63 -26.27 8.89 23.67
N GLU A 64 -25.75 7.89 22.97
CA GLU A 64 -26.54 6.98 22.15
C GLU A 64 -26.44 5.55 22.70
N VAL A 65 -27.58 4.89 22.91
CA VAL A 65 -27.63 3.50 23.38
C VAL A 65 -27.06 2.55 22.32
N GLN A 66 -26.03 1.76 22.68
CA GLN A 66 -25.41 0.76 21.80
C GLN A 66 -25.80 -0.68 22.16
N GLN A 67 -25.96 -0.99 23.44
CA GLN A 67 -26.18 -2.36 23.91
C GLN A 67 -27.11 -2.40 25.13
N LEU A 68 -27.83 -3.51 25.26
CA LEU A 68 -28.63 -3.84 26.44
C LEU A 68 -27.84 -4.87 27.26
N LEU A 69 -27.44 -4.52 28.49
CA LEU A 69 -26.59 -5.38 29.33
C LEU A 69 -27.39 -6.38 30.19
N GLY A 70 -28.70 -6.19 30.30
CA GLY A 70 -29.54 -6.89 31.27
C GLY A 70 -29.61 -6.15 32.62
N ASN A 71 -30.39 -6.68 33.58
CA ASN A 71 -30.64 -6.04 34.89
C ASN A 71 -31.10 -4.57 34.80
N ASN A 72 -31.93 -4.26 33.79
CA ASN A 72 -32.40 -2.92 33.45
C ASN A 72 -31.27 -1.90 33.20
N ARG A 73 -30.10 -2.37 32.72
CA ARG A 73 -28.98 -1.50 32.34
C ARG A 73 -28.78 -1.48 30.84
N VAL A 74 -28.50 -0.29 30.32
CA VAL A 74 -28.12 -0.06 28.94
C VAL A 74 -26.73 0.54 28.90
N ARG A 75 -25.97 0.20 27.87
CA ARG A 75 -24.66 0.78 27.58
C ARG A 75 -24.81 1.80 26.46
N ALA A 76 -24.43 3.03 26.75
CA ALA A 76 -24.50 4.15 25.84
C ALA A 76 -23.09 4.73 25.58
N VAL A 77 -22.92 5.36 24.42
CA VAL A 77 -21.69 6.06 24.03
C VAL A 77 -21.98 7.56 23.98
N ALA A 78 -21.15 8.37 24.63
CA ALA A 78 -21.28 9.81 24.64
C ALA A 78 -20.83 10.44 23.31
N MET A 79 -21.53 11.50 22.90
CA MET A 79 -21.20 12.35 21.75
C MET A 79 -20.36 13.57 22.15
N SER A 80 -20.17 13.79 23.45
CA SER A 80 -19.37 14.89 24.00
C SER A 80 -18.47 14.37 25.13
N ALA A 81 -17.54 15.21 25.60
CA ALA A 81 -16.68 14.85 26.73
C ALA A 81 -17.52 14.47 27.96
N THR A 82 -17.10 13.40 28.66
CA THR A 82 -17.76 12.87 29.85
C THR A 82 -17.18 13.43 31.16
N ASP A 83 -16.29 14.40 31.06
CA ASP A 83 -15.68 15.05 32.22
C ASP A 83 -16.75 15.76 33.06
N GLY A 84 -16.64 15.65 34.38
CA GLY A 84 -17.64 16.20 35.31
C GLY A 84 -18.89 15.33 35.51
N LEU A 85 -19.07 14.24 34.75
CA LEU A 85 -20.17 13.31 34.98
C LEU A 85 -19.95 12.44 36.22
N MET A 86 -21.03 12.26 37.00
CA MET A 86 -21.01 11.47 38.24
C MET A 86 -22.02 10.33 38.20
N ARG A 87 -21.68 9.25 38.91
CA ARG A 87 -22.60 8.15 39.17
C ARG A 87 -23.82 8.67 39.93
N GLY A 88 -25.00 8.21 39.55
CA GLY A 88 -26.27 8.63 40.12
C GLY A 88 -26.93 9.83 39.45
N MET A 89 -26.24 10.54 38.55
CA MET A 89 -26.84 11.63 37.77
C MET A 89 -28.04 11.13 36.94
N GLU A 90 -29.03 12.01 36.78
CA GLU A 90 -30.26 11.71 36.05
C GLU A 90 -30.04 11.75 34.54
N VAL A 91 -30.57 10.72 33.87
CA VAL A 91 -30.48 10.54 32.43
C VAL A 91 -31.89 10.49 31.87
N ILE A 92 -32.16 11.30 30.86
CA ILE A 92 -33.47 11.39 30.22
C ILE A 92 -33.40 10.63 28.89
N ASP A 93 -34.24 9.62 28.73
CA ASP A 93 -34.46 8.97 27.43
C ASP A 93 -35.38 9.84 26.57
N THR A 94 -34.92 10.16 25.36
CA THR A 94 -35.67 10.98 24.40
C THR A 94 -36.75 10.18 23.67
N GLY A 95 -36.71 8.83 23.75
CA GLY A 95 -37.66 7.94 23.09
C GLY A 95 -37.39 7.71 21.60
N ALA A 96 -36.46 8.45 21.00
CA ALA A 96 -36.12 8.38 19.58
C ALA A 96 -34.60 8.40 19.36
N PRO A 97 -34.12 7.99 18.17
CA PRO A 97 -32.74 8.20 17.79
C PRO A 97 -32.36 9.68 17.69
N LEU A 98 -31.06 9.97 17.70
CA LEU A 98 -30.55 11.31 17.47
C LEU A 98 -31.12 11.86 16.15
N SER A 99 -31.69 13.06 16.20
CA SER A 99 -32.37 13.70 15.08
C SER A 99 -31.75 15.06 14.79
N VAL A 100 -31.56 15.36 13.52
CA VAL A 100 -30.80 16.52 13.04
C VAL A 100 -31.69 17.40 12.15
N PRO A 101 -31.47 18.72 12.08
CA PRO A 101 -32.23 19.59 11.20
C PRO A 101 -31.93 19.28 9.73
N VAL A 102 -32.93 19.39 8.88
CA VAL A 102 -32.83 19.08 7.44
C VAL A 102 -33.57 20.13 6.60
N GLY A 103 -33.22 20.24 5.31
CA GLY A 103 -33.85 21.14 4.35
C GLY A 103 -33.00 22.35 3.98
N GLY A 104 -33.56 23.25 3.16
CA GLY A 104 -32.80 24.38 2.58
C GLY A 104 -32.18 25.34 3.62
N ALA A 105 -32.71 25.37 4.85
CA ALA A 105 -32.16 26.18 5.95
C ALA A 105 -30.78 25.69 6.44
N THR A 106 -30.36 24.47 6.09
CA THR A 106 -29.03 23.94 6.45
C THR A 106 -27.93 24.38 5.49
N LEU A 107 -28.27 24.92 4.32
CA LEU A 107 -27.31 25.38 3.33
C LEU A 107 -26.55 26.62 3.84
N GLY A 108 -25.24 26.64 3.61
CA GLY A 108 -24.33 27.70 4.06
C GLY A 108 -23.98 27.66 5.54
N ARG A 109 -24.45 26.65 6.29
CA ARG A 109 -24.28 26.53 7.75
C ARG A 109 -23.32 25.41 8.11
N ILE A 110 -22.74 25.50 9.32
CA ILE A 110 -21.88 24.47 9.88
C ILE A 110 -22.56 23.81 11.08
N PHE A 111 -22.68 22.49 11.06
CA PHE A 111 -23.30 21.68 12.12
C PHE A 111 -22.31 20.73 12.78
N ASN A 112 -22.53 20.45 14.07
CA ASN A 112 -21.90 19.32 14.76
C ASN A 112 -22.71 18.02 14.55
N VAL A 113 -22.26 16.91 15.15
CA VAL A 113 -22.95 15.61 15.09
C VAL A 113 -24.39 15.64 15.65
N LEU A 114 -24.69 16.55 16.57
CA LEU A 114 -26.02 16.70 17.17
C LEU A 114 -26.96 17.53 16.29
N GLY A 115 -26.47 18.13 15.22
CA GLY A 115 -27.23 19.05 14.38
C GLY A 115 -27.33 20.46 14.95
N GLU A 116 -26.45 20.82 15.89
CA GLU A 116 -26.37 22.17 16.45
C GLU A 116 -25.42 23.02 15.59
N PRO A 117 -25.78 24.28 15.27
CA PRO A 117 -24.93 25.15 14.47
C PRO A 117 -23.71 25.63 15.28
N ILE A 118 -22.51 25.53 14.70
CA ILE A 118 -21.23 25.92 15.32
C ILE A 118 -20.55 27.11 14.63
N ASP A 119 -21.24 27.75 13.70
CA ASP A 119 -20.74 28.87 12.88
C ASP A 119 -20.97 30.27 13.49
N ASN A 120 -21.58 30.36 14.67
CA ASN A 120 -21.93 31.62 15.36
C ASN A 120 -22.88 32.54 14.57
N LEU A 121 -23.59 32.04 13.54
CA LEU A 121 -24.54 32.81 12.73
C LEU A 121 -25.99 32.81 13.30
N GLY A 122 -26.15 32.44 14.57
CA GLY A 122 -27.46 32.33 15.23
C GLY A 122 -28.16 30.98 15.00
N PRO A 123 -29.38 30.79 15.52
CA PRO A 123 -30.10 29.52 15.40
C PRO A 123 -30.58 29.26 13.97
N VAL A 124 -30.68 27.97 13.61
CA VAL A 124 -31.26 27.50 12.33
C VAL A 124 -32.74 27.15 12.55
N ASP A 125 -33.56 27.23 11.49
CA ASP A 125 -34.93 26.72 11.55
C ASP A 125 -34.93 25.19 11.76
N THR A 126 -35.43 24.75 12.91
CA THR A 126 -35.44 23.34 13.34
C THR A 126 -36.82 22.69 13.18
N ARG A 127 -37.75 23.29 12.43
CA ARG A 127 -39.10 22.74 12.22
C ARG A 127 -39.11 21.34 11.62
N THR A 128 -38.16 21.05 10.73
CA THR A 128 -38.05 19.76 10.06
C THR A 128 -36.78 19.08 10.53
N THR A 129 -36.92 17.96 11.22
CA THR A 129 -35.80 17.13 11.67
C THR A 129 -35.94 15.71 11.14
N SER A 130 -34.84 14.99 11.06
CA SER A 130 -34.82 13.58 10.65
C SER A 130 -33.84 12.77 11.50
N PRO A 131 -34.16 11.50 11.82
CA PRO A 131 -33.26 10.64 12.60
C PRO A 131 -32.04 10.25 11.78
N ILE A 132 -30.87 10.20 12.42
CA ILE A 132 -29.61 9.84 11.74
C ILE A 132 -29.54 8.35 11.35
N HIS A 133 -30.28 7.51 12.09
CA HIS A 133 -30.38 6.08 11.87
C HIS A 133 -31.61 5.79 11.01
N ARG A 134 -31.37 5.46 9.74
CA ARG A 134 -32.38 5.06 8.76
C ARG A 134 -31.95 3.78 8.06
N SER A 135 -32.92 3.00 7.61
CA SER A 135 -32.65 1.84 6.75
C SER A 135 -32.22 2.30 5.36
N ALA A 136 -31.38 1.50 4.70
CA ALA A 136 -31.09 1.70 3.28
C ALA A 136 -32.38 1.63 2.43
N PRO A 137 -32.42 2.31 1.26
CA PRO A 137 -33.54 2.24 0.34
C PRO A 137 -33.88 0.79 -0.03
N ALA A 138 -35.17 0.49 -0.18
CA ALA A 138 -35.61 -0.83 -0.57
C ALA A 138 -35.23 -1.12 -2.04
N PHE A 139 -35.05 -2.40 -2.38
CA PHE A 139 -34.68 -2.82 -3.74
C PHE A 139 -35.59 -2.24 -4.84
N ILE A 140 -36.89 -2.07 -4.56
CA ILE A 140 -37.89 -1.55 -5.51
C ILE A 140 -37.71 -0.04 -5.78
N GLN A 141 -37.05 0.68 -4.87
CA GLN A 141 -36.81 2.12 -4.97
C GLN A 141 -35.53 2.46 -5.76
N LEU A 142 -34.63 1.48 -5.95
CA LEU A 142 -33.35 1.67 -6.62
C LEU A 142 -33.54 1.96 -8.12
N ASP A 143 -32.74 2.87 -8.65
CA ASP A 143 -32.65 3.09 -10.10
C ASP A 143 -31.80 2.00 -10.77
N THR A 144 -32.27 1.53 -11.92
CA THR A 144 -31.59 0.51 -12.74
C THR A 144 -30.81 1.13 -13.90
N LYS A 145 -31.02 2.41 -14.19
CA LYS A 145 -30.36 3.10 -15.31
C LYS A 145 -28.95 3.50 -14.93
N LEU A 146 -27.96 2.86 -15.56
CA LEU A 146 -26.57 3.29 -15.47
C LEU A 146 -26.39 4.57 -16.30
N SER A 147 -25.99 5.66 -15.64
CA SER A 147 -25.67 6.93 -16.30
C SER A 147 -24.37 7.50 -15.73
N ILE A 148 -23.59 8.12 -16.62
CA ILE A 148 -22.36 8.82 -16.26
C ILE A 148 -22.73 10.17 -15.67
N PHE A 149 -21.96 10.57 -14.67
CA PHE A 149 -22.00 11.89 -14.06
C PHE A 149 -20.88 12.75 -14.66
N GLU A 150 -21.23 13.70 -15.53
CA GLU A 150 -20.28 14.59 -16.19
C GLU A 150 -19.74 15.64 -15.21
N THR A 151 -18.45 15.54 -14.88
CA THR A 151 -17.78 16.38 -13.89
C THR A 151 -17.25 17.69 -14.48
N GLY A 152 -17.04 17.73 -15.80
CA GLY A 152 -16.39 18.83 -16.49
C GLY A 152 -14.86 18.81 -16.36
N ILE A 153 -14.29 17.71 -15.84
CA ILE A 153 -12.86 17.53 -15.61
C ILE A 153 -12.35 16.45 -16.56
N LYS A 154 -11.50 16.84 -17.51
CA LYS A 154 -11.05 15.98 -18.62
C LYS A 154 -10.54 14.61 -18.20
N VAL A 155 -9.64 14.56 -17.22
CA VAL A 155 -9.02 13.31 -16.75
C VAL A 155 -10.02 12.37 -16.09
N VAL A 156 -10.97 12.92 -15.33
CA VAL A 156 -12.01 12.13 -14.65
C VAL A 156 -13.01 11.61 -15.66
N ASP A 157 -13.58 12.50 -16.48
CA ASP A 157 -14.62 12.14 -17.44
C ASP A 157 -14.12 11.15 -18.51
N LEU A 158 -12.85 11.25 -18.94
CA LEU A 158 -12.29 10.31 -19.91
C LEU A 158 -11.90 8.96 -19.27
N LEU A 159 -11.08 8.96 -18.22
CA LEU A 159 -10.34 7.77 -17.76
C LEU A 159 -10.97 7.06 -16.56
N ALA A 160 -11.68 7.81 -15.71
CA ALA A 160 -12.34 7.29 -14.51
C ALA A 160 -13.75 7.91 -14.37
N PRO A 161 -14.65 7.71 -15.36
CA PRO A 161 -15.94 8.38 -15.39
C PRO A 161 -16.78 8.03 -14.15
N TYR A 162 -17.38 9.04 -13.53
CA TYR A 162 -18.19 8.86 -12.33
C TYR A 162 -19.58 8.36 -12.69
N ARG A 163 -20.15 7.54 -11.81
CA ARG A 163 -21.53 7.06 -11.94
C ARG A 163 -22.46 8.01 -11.19
N ARG A 164 -23.60 8.36 -11.78
CA ARG A 164 -24.66 9.10 -11.05
C ARG A 164 -25.22 8.23 -9.92
N GLY A 165 -25.14 8.76 -8.70
CA GLY A 165 -25.42 8.06 -7.45
C GLY A 165 -24.42 6.97 -7.09
N GLY A 166 -23.24 7.00 -7.71
CA GLY A 166 -22.14 6.10 -7.39
C GLY A 166 -21.30 6.58 -6.21
N LYS A 167 -20.38 5.73 -5.79
CA LYS A 167 -19.43 5.97 -4.71
C LYS A 167 -18.02 6.06 -5.29
N ILE A 168 -17.34 7.17 -5.02
CA ILE A 168 -16.02 7.48 -5.58
C ILE A 168 -15.01 7.54 -4.44
N GLY A 169 -13.90 6.80 -4.56
CA GLY A 169 -12.77 6.90 -3.65
C GLY A 169 -11.73 7.89 -4.15
N LEU A 170 -11.40 8.90 -3.35
CA LEU A 170 -10.35 9.87 -3.62
C LEU A 170 -9.10 9.54 -2.79
N PHE A 171 -8.04 9.12 -3.46
CA PHE A 171 -6.76 8.74 -2.85
C PHE A 171 -5.73 9.83 -3.06
N GLY A 172 -4.78 9.98 -2.13
CA GLY A 172 -3.68 10.93 -2.27
C GLY A 172 -3.09 11.38 -0.94
N GLY A 173 -1.86 11.89 -0.98
CA GLY A 173 -1.21 12.49 0.18
C GLY A 173 -1.64 13.95 0.44
N ALA A 174 -1.02 14.59 1.42
CA ALA A 174 -1.13 16.05 1.57
C ALA A 174 -0.45 16.78 0.39
N GLY A 175 -1.01 17.93 0.00
CA GLY A 175 -0.41 18.83 -1.00
C GLY A 175 -0.60 18.42 -2.48
N VAL A 176 -1.38 17.38 -2.77
CA VAL A 176 -1.65 16.93 -4.16
C VAL A 176 -2.90 17.58 -4.79
N GLY A 177 -3.56 18.51 -4.09
CA GLY A 177 -4.73 19.24 -4.60
C GLY A 177 -6.10 18.59 -4.35
N LYS A 178 -6.25 17.75 -3.32
CA LYS A 178 -7.55 17.13 -2.94
C LYS A 178 -8.66 18.14 -2.71
N THR A 179 -8.41 19.11 -1.84
CA THR A 179 -9.39 20.15 -1.48
C THR A 179 -9.82 20.97 -2.69
N VAL A 180 -8.84 21.35 -3.52
CA VAL A 180 -9.06 22.06 -4.77
C VAL A 180 -9.93 21.25 -5.75
N LEU A 181 -9.71 19.94 -5.87
CA LEU A 181 -10.55 19.05 -6.68
C LEU A 181 -11.98 18.94 -6.12
N ILE A 182 -12.14 18.82 -4.81
CA ILE A 182 -13.45 18.76 -4.13
C ILE A 182 -14.25 20.04 -4.40
N MET A 183 -13.63 21.20 -4.20
CA MET A 183 -14.28 22.50 -4.42
C MET A 183 -14.65 22.70 -5.89
N GLU A 184 -13.78 22.29 -6.83
CA GLU A 184 -14.09 22.36 -8.25
C GLU A 184 -15.29 21.49 -8.63
N LEU A 185 -15.39 20.27 -8.09
CA LEU A 185 -16.54 19.39 -8.29
C LEU A 185 -17.82 20.05 -7.76
N ILE A 186 -17.79 20.63 -6.55
CA ILE A 186 -18.94 21.37 -5.99
C ILE A 186 -19.37 22.51 -6.92
N ASN A 187 -18.42 23.34 -7.38
CA ASN A 187 -18.69 24.48 -8.25
C ASN A 187 -19.25 24.05 -9.62
N ASN A 188 -18.67 23.03 -10.25
CA ASN A 188 -19.08 22.57 -11.57
C ASN A 188 -20.52 22.03 -11.56
N ILE A 189 -20.92 21.39 -10.47
CA ILE A 189 -22.24 20.77 -10.34
C ILE A 189 -23.30 21.82 -10.02
N ALA A 190 -22.97 22.77 -9.15
CA ALA A 190 -23.85 23.91 -8.88
C ALA A 190 -24.16 24.69 -10.16
N LYS A 191 -23.19 24.82 -11.07
CA LYS A 191 -23.35 25.51 -12.37
C LYS A 191 -24.06 24.67 -13.43
N ALA A 192 -23.72 23.38 -13.57
CA ALA A 192 -24.19 22.54 -14.68
C ALA A 192 -25.50 21.79 -14.37
N HIS A 193 -25.67 21.31 -13.13
CA HIS A 193 -26.76 20.38 -12.75
C HIS A 193 -27.74 20.97 -11.73
N GLY A 194 -27.46 22.15 -11.17
CA GLY A 194 -28.34 22.81 -10.19
C GLY A 194 -28.51 22.07 -8.86
N GLY A 195 -27.65 21.07 -8.59
CA GLY A 195 -27.67 20.24 -7.40
C GLY A 195 -27.06 20.92 -6.17
N VAL A 196 -27.33 20.34 -5.00
CA VAL A 196 -26.77 20.76 -3.71
C VAL A 196 -25.67 19.81 -3.25
N SER A 197 -24.77 20.29 -2.40
CA SER A 197 -23.68 19.49 -1.83
C SER A 197 -23.78 19.42 -0.30
N VAL A 198 -23.37 18.30 0.27
CA VAL A 198 -23.21 18.13 1.72
C VAL A 198 -21.80 17.64 1.99
N PHE A 199 -21.10 18.30 2.91
CA PHE A 199 -19.75 17.92 3.33
C PHE A 199 -19.77 17.35 4.73
N GLY A 200 -19.36 16.09 4.89
CA GLY A 200 -19.17 15.41 6.17
C GLY A 200 -17.68 15.29 6.50
N GLY A 201 -17.20 16.19 7.36
CA GLY A 201 -15.84 16.15 7.89
C GLY A 201 -15.73 15.19 9.08
N VAL A 202 -15.48 13.91 8.79
CA VAL A 202 -15.29 12.82 9.75
C VAL A 202 -13.86 12.78 10.26
N GLY A 203 -13.68 13.14 11.53
CA GLY A 203 -12.36 13.15 12.16
C GLY A 203 -11.41 14.13 11.48
N GLU A 204 -11.93 15.25 10.98
CA GLU A 204 -11.15 16.27 10.29
C GLU A 204 -10.35 17.14 11.25
N ARG A 205 -9.26 17.70 10.74
CA ARG A 205 -8.50 18.70 11.51
C ARG A 205 -9.28 20.00 11.53
N THR A 206 -9.45 20.60 12.71
CA THR A 206 -10.16 21.88 12.88
C THR A 206 -9.57 23.00 12.00
N ARG A 207 -8.24 23.02 11.82
CA ARG A 207 -7.57 23.96 10.90
C ARG A 207 -8.02 23.75 9.45
N GLU A 208 -8.00 22.51 8.96
CA GLU A 208 -8.36 22.17 7.57
C GLU A 208 -9.84 22.45 7.29
N GLY A 209 -10.72 22.17 8.25
CA GLY A 209 -12.14 22.52 8.15
C GLY A 209 -12.39 24.03 8.13
N ASN A 210 -11.61 24.82 8.87
CA ASN A 210 -11.68 26.28 8.81
C ASN A 210 -11.14 26.81 7.47
N ASP A 211 -9.99 26.32 7.01
CA ASP A 211 -9.40 26.72 5.74
C ASP A 211 -10.38 26.43 4.58
N LEU A 212 -10.98 25.24 4.55
CA LEU A 212 -12.01 24.88 3.59
C LEU A 212 -13.23 25.82 3.65
N TYR A 213 -13.68 26.17 4.85
CA TYR A 213 -14.82 27.09 5.01
C TYR A 213 -14.50 28.50 4.48
N MET A 214 -13.29 29.00 4.72
CA MET A 214 -12.83 30.29 4.19
C MET A 214 -12.67 30.24 2.66
N GLU A 215 -12.06 29.18 2.13
CA GLU A 215 -11.92 28.97 0.68
C GLU A 215 -13.29 28.88 -0.01
N MET A 216 -14.29 28.25 0.61
CA MET A 216 -15.67 28.20 0.10
C MET A 216 -16.37 29.56 0.08
N LYS A 217 -16.03 30.45 1.02
CA LYS A 217 -16.53 31.83 1.03
C LYS A 217 -15.86 32.67 -0.06
N GLU A 218 -14.54 32.58 -0.17
CA GLU A 218 -13.76 33.31 -1.17
C GLU A 218 -14.11 32.90 -2.60
N SER A 219 -14.36 31.61 -2.83
CA SER A 219 -14.78 31.06 -4.13
C SER A 219 -16.26 31.30 -4.46
N GLY A 220 -17.05 31.84 -3.52
CA GLY A 220 -18.48 32.12 -3.71
C GLY A 220 -19.40 30.89 -3.66
N VAL A 221 -18.92 29.74 -3.19
CA VAL A 221 -19.74 28.54 -2.94
C VAL A 221 -20.68 28.75 -1.74
N ILE A 222 -20.19 29.47 -0.72
CA ILE A 222 -20.96 29.96 0.42
C ILE A 222 -21.10 31.47 0.28
N ASN A 223 -22.33 31.96 0.16
CA ASN A 223 -22.60 33.38 0.01
C ASN A 223 -22.88 34.00 1.39
N GLU A 224 -21.96 34.82 1.89
CA GLU A 224 -22.09 35.50 3.20
C GLU A 224 -23.24 36.51 3.24
N GLN A 225 -23.55 37.14 2.11
CA GLN A 225 -24.56 38.19 2.01
C GLN A 225 -25.97 37.59 1.96
N ASN A 226 -26.11 36.42 1.32
CA ASN A 226 -27.35 35.68 1.23
C ASN A 226 -27.12 34.18 1.46
N ILE A 227 -27.24 33.76 2.73
CA ILE A 227 -27.02 32.36 3.13
C ILE A 227 -27.93 31.39 2.35
N ALA A 228 -29.16 31.81 2.01
CA ALA A 228 -30.12 30.97 1.29
C ALA A 228 -29.70 30.62 -0.15
N GLU A 229 -28.76 31.37 -0.73
CA GLU A 229 -28.20 31.06 -2.06
C GLU A 229 -27.02 30.08 -2.00
N SER A 230 -26.48 29.82 -0.81
CA SER A 230 -25.38 28.87 -0.61
C SER A 230 -25.77 27.48 -1.09
N LYS A 231 -24.80 26.75 -1.63
CA LYS A 231 -25.06 25.44 -2.26
C LYS A 231 -24.54 24.25 -1.47
N VAL A 232 -23.88 24.51 -0.34
CA VAL A 232 -23.23 23.47 0.48
C VAL A 232 -23.70 23.54 1.93
N ALA A 233 -24.00 22.40 2.54
CA ALA A 233 -24.16 22.25 3.99
C ALA A 233 -22.92 21.56 4.57
N LEU A 234 -22.37 22.07 5.67
CA LEU A 234 -21.15 21.54 6.30
C LEU A 234 -21.51 20.84 7.62
N VAL A 235 -21.03 19.61 7.80
CA VAL A 235 -21.17 18.86 9.05
C VAL A 235 -19.78 18.41 9.49
N TYR A 236 -19.32 18.90 10.63
CA TYR A 236 -18.00 18.57 11.17
C TYR A 236 -18.10 17.72 12.42
N GLY A 237 -17.27 16.68 12.47
CA GLY A 237 -17.00 15.87 13.64
C GLY A 237 -15.48 15.81 13.78
N GLN A 238 -14.93 16.76 14.53
CA GLN A 238 -13.51 17.08 14.51
C GLN A 238 -12.66 16.04 15.29
N MET A 239 -11.34 16.05 15.09
CA MET A 239 -10.42 15.15 15.81
C MET A 239 -10.43 15.31 17.34
N ASN A 240 -10.78 16.48 17.86
CA ASN A 240 -10.89 16.74 19.31
C ASN A 240 -12.18 16.16 19.91
N GLU A 241 -13.14 15.76 19.10
CA GLU A 241 -14.39 15.16 19.57
C GLU A 241 -14.22 13.67 19.91
N PRO A 242 -15.02 13.14 20.86
CA PRO A 242 -14.95 11.74 21.24
C PRO A 242 -15.27 10.82 20.06
N PRO A 243 -14.81 9.55 20.10
CA PRO A 243 -15.03 8.60 19.01
C PRO A 243 -16.51 8.36 18.70
N GLY A 244 -17.41 8.52 19.68
CA GLY A 244 -18.86 8.46 19.45
C GLY A 244 -19.35 9.48 18.41
N ALA A 245 -18.92 10.72 18.53
CA ALA A 245 -19.28 11.80 17.60
C ALA A 245 -18.70 11.56 16.21
N ARG A 246 -17.41 11.23 16.13
CA ARG A 246 -16.72 10.90 14.86
C ARG A 246 -17.36 9.71 14.14
N MET A 247 -17.82 8.70 14.88
CA MET A 247 -18.50 7.54 14.31
C MET A 247 -19.92 7.85 13.79
N ARG A 248 -20.54 8.98 14.18
CA ARG A 248 -21.93 9.34 13.80
C ARG A 248 -22.04 10.53 12.86
N VAL A 249 -20.99 11.35 12.75
CA VAL A 249 -21.00 12.53 11.87
C VAL A 249 -21.26 12.18 10.40
N GLY A 250 -20.71 11.07 9.90
CA GLY A 250 -20.98 10.59 8.53
C GLY A 250 -22.46 10.29 8.28
N LEU A 251 -23.16 9.74 9.28
CA LEU A 251 -24.61 9.49 9.20
C LEU A 251 -25.42 10.79 9.27
N THR A 252 -24.93 11.79 10.00
CA THR A 252 -25.57 13.11 10.09
C THR A 252 -25.52 13.83 8.75
N ALA A 253 -24.34 13.88 8.12
CA ALA A 253 -24.17 14.41 6.77
C ALA A 253 -25.03 13.66 5.75
N LEU A 254 -25.05 12.33 5.82
CA LEU A 254 -25.88 11.50 4.95
C LEU A 254 -27.38 11.78 5.13
N THR A 255 -27.85 11.99 6.36
CA THR A 255 -29.27 12.26 6.63
C THR A 255 -29.71 13.61 6.05
N MET A 256 -28.83 14.62 6.07
CA MET A 256 -29.09 15.89 5.38
C MET A 256 -29.12 15.69 3.85
N ALA A 257 -28.22 14.88 3.30
CA ALA A 257 -28.21 14.57 1.87
C ALA A 257 -29.44 13.76 1.43
N GLU A 258 -29.90 12.81 2.24
CA GLU A 258 -31.12 12.02 1.98
C GLU A 258 -32.37 12.87 1.92
N TYR A 259 -32.46 13.95 2.72
CA TYR A 259 -33.58 14.88 2.61
C TYR A 259 -33.64 15.54 1.23
N PHE A 260 -32.50 15.99 0.70
CA PHE A 260 -32.45 16.58 -0.63
C PHE A 260 -32.71 15.55 -1.75
N ARG A 261 -32.36 14.29 -1.55
CA ARG A 261 -32.68 13.19 -2.48
C ARG A 261 -34.17 12.83 -2.46
N ASP A 262 -34.72 12.55 -1.28
CA ASP A 262 -36.06 11.94 -1.11
C ASP A 262 -37.18 12.99 -1.16
N VAL A 263 -36.95 14.19 -0.62
CA VAL A 263 -37.99 15.23 -0.49
C VAL A 263 -37.88 16.29 -1.58
N ASN A 264 -36.66 16.72 -1.90
CA ASN A 264 -36.44 17.72 -2.94
C ASN A 264 -36.28 17.11 -4.35
N GLU A 265 -36.18 15.78 -4.46
CA GLU A 265 -36.05 15.05 -5.73
C GLU A 265 -34.85 15.54 -6.58
N GLN A 266 -33.72 15.79 -5.93
CA GLN A 266 -32.52 16.38 -6.54
C GLN A 266 -31.32 15.43 -6.54
N ASP A 267 -30.37 15.71 -7.43
CA ASP A 267 -29.04 15.10 -7.39
C ASP A 267 -28.17 15.83 -6.37
N VAL A 268 -27.63 15.05 -5.43
CA VAL A 268 -26.87 15.54 -4.29
C VAL A 268 -25.46 15.00 -4.37
N LEU A 269 -24.49 15.87 -4.11
CA LEU A 269 -23.14 15.42 -3.81
C LEU A 269 -22.91 15.28 -2.32
N LEU A 270 -22.38 14.12 -1.91
CA LEU A 270 -21.96 13.89 -0.53
C LEU A 270 -20.45 13.69 -0.45
N PHE A 271 -19.76 14.63 0.18
CA PHE A 271 -18.34 14.52 0.47
C PHE A 271 -18.13 13.91 1.85
N ILE A 272 -17.30 12.87 1.95
CA ILE A 272 -16.90 12.29 3.24
C ILE A 272 -15.38 12.35 3.34
N ASP A 273 -14.87 13.28 4.12
CA ASP A 273 -13.44 13.37 4.46
C ASP A 273 -13.30 13.13 5.97
N ASN A 274 -12.81 12.00 6.47
CA ASN A 274 -12.27 10.85 5.76
C ASN A 274 -13.01 9.56 6.15
N ILE A 275 -13.34 8.70 5.19
CA ILE A 275 -14.06 7.45 5.48
C ILE A 275 -13.24 6.49 6.36
N PHE A 276 -11.91 6.54 6.29
CA PHE A 276 -11.05 5.77 7.19
C PHE A 276 -11.22 6.22 8.65
N ARG A 277 -11.45 7.51 8.91
CA ARG A 277 -11.67 8.02 10.27
C ARG A 277 -13.00 7.57 10.86
N PHE A 278 -14.00 7.31 10.03
CA PHE A 278 -15.24 6.64 10.44
C PHE A 278 -14.93 5.22 10.96
N VAL A 279 -14.13 4.45 10.21
CA VAL A 279 -13.70 3.10 10.61
C VAL A 279 -12.88 3.14 11.90
N GLN A 280 -11.91 4.06 11.97
CA GLN A 280 -11.07 4.23 13.15
C GLN A 280 -11.90 4.55 14.39
N ALA A 281 -12.84 5.50 14.30
CA ALA A 281 -13.75 5.82 15.39
C ALA A 281 -14.59 4.61 15.80
N GLY A 282 -15.07 3.80 14.84
CA GLY A 282 -15.78 2.55 15.10
C GLY A 282 -14.92 1.51 15.84
N SER A 283 -13.63 1.39 15.49
CA SER A 283 -12.68 0.50 16.18
C SER A 283 -12.46 0.93 17.64
N GLU A 284 -12.34 2.24 17.90
CA GLU A 284 -12.21 2.82 19.24
C GLU A 284 -13.47 2.57 20.08
N VAL A 285 -14.66 2.85 19.52
CA VAL A 285 -15.94 2.57 20.18
C VAL A 285 -16.09 1.08 20.48
N SER A 286 -15.75 0.21 19.52
CA SER A 286 -15.85 -1.24 19.68
C SER A 286 -14.96 -1.77 20.81
N ALA A 287 -13.72 -1.28 20.91
CA ALA A 287 -12.80 -1.61 21.99
C ALA A 287 -13.36 -1.17 23.35
N LEU A 288 -13.91 0.04 23.43
CA LEU A 288 -14.51 0.58 24.66
C LEU A 288 -15.79 -0.14 25.08
N LEU A 289 -16.57 -0.66 24.12
CA LEU A 289 -17.72 -1.53 24.40
C LEU A 289 -17.32 -2.93 24.90
N GLY A 290 -16.03 -3.28 24.84
CA GLY A 290 -15.51 -4.58 25.24
C GLY A 290 -15.71 -5.68 24.19
N ARG A 291 -15.88 -5.32 22.91
CA ARG A 291 -15.95 -6.30 21.82
C ARG A 291 -14.54 -6.81 21.52
N MET A 292 -14.39 -8.10 21.24
CA MET A 292 -13.09 -8.63 20.80
C MET A 292 -12.69 -8.01 19.45
N PRO A 293 -11.47 -7.48 19.31
CA PRO A 293 -10.99 -6.96 18.03
C PRO A 293 -10.83 -8.09 17.01
N SER A 294 -11.01 -7.75 15.73
CA SER A 294 -10.77 -8.62 14.59
C SER A 294 -9.36 -8.39 14.02
N ALA A 295 -9.15 -8.73 12.74
CA ALA A 295 -7.89 -8.52 12.02
C ALA A 295 -7.37 -7.09 12.20
N VAL A 296 -6.07 -6.96 12.47
CA VAL A 296 -5.35 -5.67 12.60
C VAL A 296 -5.91 -4.73 13.70
N GLY A 297 -6.81 -5.22 14.57
CA GLY A 297 -7.39 -4.42 15.66
C GLY A 297 -8.72 -3.73 15.33
N TYR A 298 -9.29 -3.93 14.14
CA TYR A 298 -10.58 -3.35 13.77
C TYR A 298 -11.76 -4.00 14.50
N GLN A 299 -12.92 -3.34 14.47
CA GLN A 299 -14.14 -3.89 15.03
C GLN A 299 -14.62 -5.14 14.27
N PRO A 300 -15.20 -6.15 14.95
CA PRO A 300 -15.76 -7.33 14.28
C PRO A 300 -17.00 -7.01 13.43
N THR A 301 -17.54 -5.81 13.57
CA THR A 301 -18.73 -5.29 12.87
C THR A 301 -18.36 -4.35 11.71
N LEU A 302 -17.09 -4.32 11.29
CA LEU A 302 -16.57 -3.37 10.30
C LEU A 302 -17.41 -3.38 9.02
N SER A 303 -17.66 -4.57 8.47
CA SER A 303 -18.40 -4.72 7.21
C SER A 303 -19.87 -4.31 7.34
N THR A 304 -20.51 -4.57 8.47
CA THR A 304 -21.91 -4.22 8.67
C THR A 304 -22.11 -2.72 8.95
N GLU A 305 -21.21 -2.10 9.70
CA GLU A 305 -21.22 -0.65 9.96
C GLU A 305 -20.90 0.13 8.68
N MET A 306 -19.89 -0.32 7.91
CA MET A 306 -19.58 0.26 6.60
C MET A 306 -20.76 0.08 5.63
N GLY A 307 -21.32 -1.13 5.52
CA GLY A 307 -22.46 -1.40 4.65
C GLY A 307 -23.69 -0.56 5.00
N SER A 308 -23.97 -0.36 6.30
CA SER A 308 -25.12 0.45 6.74
C SER A 308 -25.01 1.91 6.31
N LEU A 309 -23.79 2.46 6.25
CA LEU A 309 -23.52 3.80 5.73
C LEU A 309 -23.55 3.81 4.19
N GLN A 310 -22.82 2.91 3.55
CA GLN A 310 -22.62 2.90 2.10
C GLN A 310 -23.89 2.55 1.33
N GLU A 311 -24.73 1.62 1.80
CA GLU A 311 -25.94 1.19 1.07
C GLU A 311 -27.05 2.25 1.05
N ARG A 312 -26.99 3.22 1.96
CA ARG A 312 -27.87 4.40 1.93
C ARG A 312 -27.46 5.43 0.86
N ILE A 313 -26.18 5.43 0.47
CA ILE A 313 -25.64 6.25 -0.62
C ILE A 313 -25.91 5.53 -1.94
N THR A 314 -26.99 5.92 -2.61
CA THR A 314 -27.40 5.29 -3.87
C THR A 314 -28.39 6.18 -4.63
N SER A 315 -28.63 5.84 -5.90
CA SER A 315 -29.69 6.40 -6.72
C SER A 315 -31.03 5.74 -6.43
N THR A 316 -32.04 6.56 -6.16
CA THR A 316 -33.44 6.16 -6.09
C THR A 316 -34.20 6.67 -7.32
N LYS A 317 -35.48 6.35 -7.43
CA LYS A 317 -36.39 6.89 -8.47
C LYS A 317 -36.65 8.39 -8.31
N GLU A 318 -36.47 8.92 -7.11
CA GLU A 318 -36.76 10.31 -6.73
C GLU A 318 -35.53 11.22 -6.94
N GLY A 319 -34.32 10.70 -6.70
CA GLY A 319 -33.08 11.46 -6.88
C GLY A 319 -31.84 10.58 -6.72
N SER A 320 -30.65 11.20 -6.68
CA SER A 320 -29.40 10.45 -6.47
C SER A 320 -28.48 11.12 -5.47
N ILE A 321 -27.72 10.30 -4.71
CA ILE A 321 -26.62 10.77 -3.88
C ILE A 321 -25.34 10.20 -4.47
N THR A 322 -24.54 11.06 -5.11
CA THR A 322 -23.22 10.69 -5.59
C THR A 322 -22.21 11.06 -4.51
N SER A 323 -21.46 10.08 -4.01
CA SER A 323 -20.54 10.31 -2.88
C SER A 323 -19.09 10.30 -3.30
N ILE A 324 -18.33 11.32 -2.86
CA ILE A 324 -16.89 11.40 -3.05
C ILE A 324 -16.24 11.29 -1.68
N GLN A 325 -15.47 10.23 -1.48
CA GLN A 325 -14.98 9.82 -0.18
C GLN A 325 -13.45 9.83 -0.20
N ALA A 326 -12.84 10.64 0.65
CA ALA A 326 -11.40 10.56 0.83
C ALA A 326 -11.08 9.26 1.58
N VAL A 327 -10.19 8.45 1.01
CA VAL A 327 -9.75 7.18 1.60
C VAL A 327 -8.28 7.31 1.97
N TYR A 328 -7.99 7.17 3.25
CA TYR A 328 -6.62 7.02 3.76
C TYR A 328 -6.25 5.54 3.78
N VAL A 329 -5.14 5.18 3.13
CA VAL A 329 -4.60 3.82 3.16
C VAL A 329 -3.51 3.78 4.24
N PRO A 330 -3.71 3.04 5.35
CA PRO A 330 -2.72 2.98 6.41
C PRO A 330 -1.45 2.28 5.92
N ALA A 331 -0.29 2.90 6.14
CA ALA A 331 1.02 2.37 5.75
C ALA A 331 1.13 1.97 4.25
N ASP A 332 0.31 2.59 3.39
CA ASP A 332 0.19 2.25 1.96
C ASP A 332 -0.17 0.76 1.69
N ASP A 333 -0.78 0.08 2.67
CA ASP A 333 -1.24 -1.30 2.56
C ASP A 333 -2.71 -1.39 2.13
N LEU A 334 -2.94 -1.70 0.85
CA LEU A 334 -4.28 -1.90 0.29
C LEU A 334 -4.97 -3.17 0.80
N THR A 335 -4.23 -4.09 1.43
CA THR A 335 -4.76 -5.33 2.00
C THR A 335 -5.30 -5.17 3.41
N ASP A 336 -5.11 -4.01 4.02
CA ASP A 336 -5.71 -3.68 5.31
C ASP A 336 -7.25 -3.83 5.23
N PRO A 337 -7.91 -4.41 6.26
CA PRO A 337 -9.35 -4.62 6.26
C PRO A 337 -10.21 -3.37 6.00
N ALA A 338 -9.75 -2.18 6.43
CA ALA A 338 -10.51 -0.93 6.27
C ALA A 338 -10.60 -0.48 4.80
N PRO A 339 -9.49 -0.27 4.05
CA PRO A 339 -9.56 0.02 2.63
C PRO A 339 -10.16 -1.17 1.86
N ALA A 340 -9.82 -2.42 2.16
CA ALA A 340 -10.38 -3.59 1.47
C ALA A 340 -11.92 -3.64 1.54
N THR A 341 -12.50 -3.39 2.73
CA THR A 341 -13.96 -3.32 2.91
C THR A 341 -14.56 -2.11 2.20
N THR A 342 -13.86 -0.98 2.21
CA THR A 342 -14.31 0.26 1.53
C THR A 342 -14.33 0.07 0.01
N PHE A 343 -13.29 -0.55 -0.56
CA PHE A 343 -13.15 -0.81 -2.01
C PHE A 343 -14.30 -1.62 -2.58
N ALA A 344 -14.83 -2.58 -1.81
CA ALA A 344 -15.97 -3.39 -2.23
C ALA A 344 -17.24 -2.56 -2.52
N HIS A 345 -17.33 -1.33 -2.00
CA HIS A 345 -18.45 -0.43 -2.23
C HIS A 345 -18.17 0.68 -3.26
N LEU A 346 -16.93 0.88 -3.71
CA LEU A 346 -16.60 1.99 -4.61
C LEU A 346 -16.89 1.62 -6.09
N ASP A 347 -17.59 2.49 -6.80
CA ASP A 347 -17.83 2.37 -8.25
C ASP A 347 -16.64 2.90 -9.07
N ALA A 348 -15.90 3.89 -8.54
CA ALA A 348 -14.73 4.48 -9.17
C ALA A 348 -13.65 4.87 -8.14
N THR A 349 -12.39 4.82 -8.55
CA THR A 349 -11.22 5.25 -7.78
C THR A 349 -10.48 6.35 -8.53
N THR A 350 -10.22 7.46 -7.85
CA THR A 350 -9.43 8.58 -8.36
C THR A 350 -8.20 8.73 -7.48
N VAL A 351 -7.04 8.39 -8.03
CA VAL A 351 -5.76 8.41 -7.30
C VAL A 351 -5.01 9.68 -7.63
N LEU A 352 -4.63 10.47 -6.62
CA LEU A 352 -3.82 11.67 -6.79
C LEU A 352 -2.34 11.38 -6.48
N SER A 353 -1.49 11.56 -7.48
CA SER A 353 -0.06 11.26 -7.42
C SER A 353 0.77 12.50 -7.08
N ARG A 354 1.69 12.35 -6.11
CA ARG A 354 2.68 13.40 -5.80
C ARG A 354 3.65 13.63 -6.95
N GLY A 355 3.96 12.60 -7.74
CA GLY A 355 4.85 12.70 -8.90
C GLY A 355 4.30 13.66 -9.96
N LEU A 356 3.00 13.57 -10.25
CA LEU A 356 2.32 14.49 -11.18
C LEU A 356 2.24 15.92 -10.63
N ALA A 357 1.93 16.06 -9.34
CA ALA A 357 1.91 17.37 -8.69
C ALA A 357 3.29 18.07 -8.73
N ALA A 358 4.38 17.32 -8.53
CA ALA A 358 5.75 17.84 -8.62
C ALA A 358 6.13 18.28 -10.05
N LYS A 359 5.53 17.68 -11.08
CA LYS A 359 5.65 18.13 -12.48
C LYS A 359 4.78 19.36 -12.80
N GLY A 360 4.02 19.88 -11.83
CA GLY A 360 3.09 20.99 -12.01
C GLY A 360 1.80 20.62 -12.74
N ILE A 361 1.44 19.34 -12.83
CA ILE A 361 0.24 18.87 -13.53
C ILE A 361 -0.93 18.84 -12.53
N TYR A 362 -1.90 19.73 -12.74
CA TYR A 362 -3.11 19.82 -11.92
C TYR A 362 -4.36 19.71 -12.80
N PRO A 363 -5.37 18.91 -12.40
CA PRO A 363 -5.40 18.06 -11.20
C PRO A 363 -4.41 16.88 -11.29
N ALA A 364 -3.81 16.50 -10.17
CA ALA A 364 -2.74 15.50 -10.10
C ALA A 364 -3.27 14.04 -10.16
N VAL A 365 -4.29 13.77 -10.98
CA VAL A 365 -4.92 12.46 -11.10
C VAL A 365 -4.04 11.52 -11.90
N ASP A 366 -3.69 10.37 -11.32
CA ASP A 366 -2.95 9.33 -11.99
C ASP A 366 -3.85 8.61 -13.02
N PRO A 367 -3.52 8.68 -14.32
CA PRO A 367 -4.35 8.13 -15.38
C PRO A 367 -4.35 6.59 -15.45
N LEU A 368 -3.34 5.93 -14.86
CA LEU A 368 -3.17 4.48 -14.90
C LEU A 368 -3.75 3.83 -13.64
N ASP A 369 -3.50 4.41 -12.47
CA ASP A 369 -3.98 3.87 -11.19
C ASP A 369 -5.45 4.20 -10.90
N SER A 370 -6.02 5.21 -11.59
CA SER A 370 -7.44 5.55 -11.48
C SER A 370 -8.32 4.64 -12.35
N THR A 371 -9.39 4.10 -11.75
CA THR A 371 -10.27 3.11 -12.39
C THR A 371 -11.74 3.44 -12.19
N SER A 372 -12.60 2.91 -13.06
CA SER A 372 -14.06 3.04 -12.93
C SER A 372 -14.75 1.82 -13.50
N THR A 373 -15.78 1.34 -12.79
CA THR A 373 -16.69 0.29 -13.27
C THR A 373 -17.50 0.72 -14.49
N MET A 374 -17.66 2.03 -14.71
CA MET A 374 -18.42 2.60 -15.82
C MET A 374 -17.67 2.55 -17.15
N LEU A 375 -16.34 2.38 -17.15
CA LEU A 375 -15.51 2.38 -18.35
C LEU A 375 -15.67 1.07 -19.14
N GLN A 376 -16.83 0.87 -19.75
CA GLN A 376 -17.19 -0.28 -20.57
C GLN A 376 -17.91 0.20 -21.86
N PRO A 377 -17.68 -0.44 -23.03
CA PRO A 377 -18.27 0.01 -24.29
C PRO A 377 -19.80 0.12 -24.25
N ARG A 378 -20.47 -0.78 -23.52
CA ARG A 378 -21.95 -0.81 -23.41
C ARG A 378 -22.51 0.39 -22.64
N ILE A 379 -21.71 1.04 -21.79
CA ILE A 379 -22.15 2.11 -20.89
C ILE A 379 -21.73 3.46 -21.47
N VAL A 380 -20.44 3.66 -21.74
CA VAL A 380 -19.89 4.94 -22.21
C VAL A 380 -19.94 5.13 -23.73
N GLY A 381 -20.23 4.05 -24.47
CA GLY A 381 -20.12 4.03 -25.92
C GLY A 381 -18.73 3.60 -26.41
N GLU A 382 -18.67 3.12 -27.65
CA GLU A 382 -17.45 2.58 -28.25
C GLU A 382 -16.38 3.65 -28.45
N GLU A 383 -16.77 4.83 -28.95
CA GLU A 383 -15.83 5.92 -29.22
C GLU A 383 -15.11 6.42 -27.95
N HIS A 384 -15.84 6.60 -26.85
CA HIS A 384 -15.25 7.01 -25.57
C HIS A 384 -14.33 5.92 -25.05
N TYR A 385 -14.79 4.66 -25.02
CA TYR A 385 -14.01 3.54 -24.51
C TYR A 385 -12.71 3.34 -25.29
N GLU A 386 -12.76 3.31 -26.62
CA GLU A 386 -11.57 3.15 -27.47
C GLU A 386 -10.57 4.29 -27.26
N THR A 387 -11.05 5.53 -27.19
CA THR A 387 -10.20 6.70 -26.94
C THR A 387 -9.50 6.59 -25.59
N ALA A 388 -10.23 6.24 -24.53
CA ALA A 388 -9.67 6.05 -23.19
C ALA A 388 -8.66 4.90 -23.14
N GLN A 389 -8.94 3.77 -23.80
CA GLN A 389 -8.01 2.63 -23.86
C GLN A 389 -6.73 2.98 -24.59
N ARG A 390 -6.82 3.67 -25.74
CA ARG A 390 -5.64 4.13 -26.48
C ARG A 390 -4.79 5.12 -25.66
N VAL A 391 -5.43 6.05 -24.95
CA VAL A 391 -4.72 6.95 -24.02
C VAL A 391 -3.98 6.14 -22.93
N LYS A 392 -4.65 5.17 -22.29
CA LYS A 392 -4.01 4.31 -21.27
C LYS A 392 -2.86 3.50 -21.85
N GLN A 393 -3.02 2.91 -23.03
CA GLN A 393 -1.96 2.16 -23.72
C GLN A 393 -0.74 3.04 -24.04
N THR A 394 -0.96 4.24 -24.58
CA THR A 394 0.12 5.19 -24.87
C THR A 394 0.86 5.62 -23.61
N LEU A 395 0.14 5.91 -22.52
CA LEU A 395 0.76 6.28 -21.23
C LEU A 395 1.46 5.11 -20.55
N GLN A 396 0.93 3.89 -20.65
CA GLN A 396 1.54 2.68 -20.14
C GLN A 396 2.86 2.39 -20.88
N ARG A 397 2.84 2.44 -22.22
CA ARG A 397 4.04 2.31 -23.04
C ARG A 397 5.07 3.38 -22.71
N TYR A 398 4.63 4.62 -22.51
CA TYR A 398 5.52 5.69 -22.07
C TYR A 398 6.19 5.40 -20.72
N LYS A 399 5.46 4.84 -19.75
CA LYS A 399 6.01 4.45 -18.44
C LYS A 399 7.07 3.35 -18.57
N GLU A 400 6.87 2.37 -19.44
CA GLU A 400 7.89 1.34 -19.74
C GLU A 400 9.13 1.95 -20.41
N LEU A 401 8.93 2.89 -21.33
CA LEU A 401 10.02 3.57 -22.03
C LEU A 401 10.78 4.55 -21.12
N GLN A 402 10.16 5.10 -20.07
CA GLN A 402 10.83 6.03 -19.13
C GLN A 402 12.06 5.40 -18.46
N ASP A 403 11.99 4.13 -18.06
CA ASP A 403 13.12 3.43 -17.45
C ASP A 403 14.27 3.25 -18.45
N ILE A 404 13.94 2.94 -19.70
CA ILE A 404 14.91 2.83 -20.80
C ILE A 404 15.53 4.21 -21.09
N ILE A 405 14.72 5.26 -21.20
CA ILE A 405 15.17 6.64 -21.42
C ILE A 405 16.11 7.10 -20.30
N ALA A 406 15.82 6.71 -19.05
CA ALA A 406 16.64 7.07 -17.90
C ALA A 406 18.04 6.41 -17.92
N ILE A 407 18.16 5.21 -18.50
CA ILE A 407 19.42 4.44 -18.56
C ILE A 407 20.20 4.73 -19.85
N LEU A 408 19.53 4.64 -21.00
CA LEU A 408 20.15 4.69 -22.33
C LEU A 408 20.02 6.06 -23.01
N GLY A 409 19.04 6.88 -22.61
CA GLY A 409 18.71 8.13 -23.28
C GLY A 409 17.58 8.01 -24.30
N LEU A 410 17.04 9.15 -24.73
CA LEU A 410 15.87 9.20 -25.63
C LEU A 410 16.24 8.88 -27.09
N ASP A 411 17.50 9.08 -27.48
CA ASP A 411 17.98 8.89 -28.86
C ASP A 411 18.13 7.40 -29.24
N GLU A 412 18.27 6.52 -28.25
CA GLU A 412 18.38 5.07 -28.43
C GLU A 412 17.04 4.40 -28.74
N LEU A 413 15.94 5.15 -28.64
CA LEU A 413 14.60 4.65 -28.95
C LEU A 413 14.35 4.63 -30.48
N SER A 414 13.57 3.64 -30.91
CA SER A 414 13.03 3.59 -32.27
C SER A 414 12.26 4.88 -32.61
N GLU A 415 12.13 5.23 -33.89
CA GLU A 415 11.36 6.41 -34.30
C GLU A 415 9.90 6.33 -33.85
N GLU A 416 9.31 5.13 -33.87
CA GLU A 416 7.94 4.89 -33.38
C GLU A 416 7.81 5.08 -31.86
N ASP A 417 8.78 4.60 -31.08
CA ASP A 417 8.80 4.80 -29.63
C ASP A 417 9.03 6.28 -29.29
N ARG A 418 9.89 6.99 -30.04
CA ARG A 418 10.08 8.44 -29.88
C ARG A 418 8.80 9.22 -30.16
N LEU A 419 8.07 8.86 -31.22
CA LEU A 419 6.76 9.44 -31.51
C LEU A 419 5.74 9.15 -30.40
N THR A 420 5.75 7.92 -29.89
CA THR A 420 4.89 7.50 -28.77
C THR A 420 5.19 8.31 -27.51
N VAL A 421 6.47 8.54 -27.19
CA VAL A 421 6.91 9.38 -26.06
C VAL A 421 6.47 10.83 -26.26
N ALA A 422 6.64 11.38 -27.46
CA ALA A 422 6.22 12.76 -27.77
C ALA A 422 4.71 12.94 -27.59
N ARG A 423 3.90 12.01 -28.11
CA ARG A 423 2.43 12.03 -27.92
C ARG A 423 2.04 11.80 -26.46
N ALA A 424 2.69 10.87 -25.76
CA ALA A 424 2.43 10.59 -24.36
C ALA A 424 2.68 11.81 -23.46
N ARG A 425 3.77 12.55 -23.69
CA ARG A 425 4.04 13.81 -22.96
C ARG A 425 2.98 14.88 -23.22
N LYS A 426 2.52 15.02 -24.48
CA LYS A 426 1.41 15.92 -24.82
C LYS A 426 0.11 15.51 -24.13
N ILE A 427 -0.21 14.22 -24.10
CA ILE A 427 -1.36 13.66 -23.37
C ILE A 427 -1.22 13.97 -21.86
N GLU A 428 -0.06 13.71 -21.25
CA GLU A 428 0.21 13.98 -19.83
C GLU A 428 -0.04 15.46 -19.48
N ARG A 429 0.42 16.38 -20.35
CA ARG A 429 0.16 17.82 -20.20
C ARG A 429 -1.30 18.18 -20.48
N PHE A 430 -1.93 17.59 -21.49
CA PHE A 430 -3.33 17.87 -21.86
C PHE A 430 -4.34 17.42 -20.81
N LEU A 431 -3.98 16.45 -19.96
CA LEU A 431 -4.78 16.07 -18.79
C LEU A 431 -4.87 17.19 -17.75
N SER A 432 -3.95 18.15 -17.75
CA SER A 432 -4.04 19.33 -16.89
C SER A 432 -5.18 20.26 -17.31
N GLN A 433 -5.79 20.94 -16.34
CA GLN A 433 -6.94 21.80 -16.55
C GLN A 433 -6.96 22.94 -15.53
N PRO A 434 -7.18 24.20 -15.96
CA PRO A 434 -7.37 25.33 -15.05
C PRO A 434 -8.76 25.27 -14.41
N PHE A 435 -8.80 25.27 -13.08
CA PHE A 435 -10.04 25.22 -12.29
C PHE A 435 -10.55 26.61 -11.94
N PHE A 436 -11.87 26.77 -11.81
CA PHE A 436 -12.49 28.03 -11.41
C PHE A 436 -12.10 28.43 -9.99
N VAL A 437 -12.10 27.44 -9.09
CA VAL A 437 -11.77 27.68 -7.68
C VAL A 437 -10.29 28.04 -7.48
N ALA A 438 -9.44 27.68 -8.44
CA ALA A 438 -8.00 27.95 -8.40
C ALA A 438 -7.60 29.26 -9.11
N GLU A 439 -8.56 30.00 -9.69
CA GLU A 439 -8.29 31.23 -10.44
C GLU A 439 -7.62 32.30 -9.57
N VAL A 440 -8.01 32.40 -8.29
CA VAL A 440 -7.42 33.32 -7.30
C VAL A 440 -5.93 33.03 -7.07
N PHE A 441 -5.53 31.76 -7.10
CA PHE A 441 -4.14 31.35 -6.86
C PHE A 441 -3.30 31.31 -8.13
N THR A 442 -3.90 30.93 -9.26
CA THR A 442 -3.19 30.68 -10.54
C THR A 442 -3.21 31.89 -11.48
N GLY A 443 -4.13 32.84 -11.28
CA GLY A 443 -4.38 33.98 -12.17
C GLY A 443 -4.92 33.59 -13.55
N SER A 444 -5.17 32.30 -13.81
CA SER A 444 -5.68 31.78 -15.07
C SER A 444 -7.18 31.48 -14.96
N PRO A 445 -8.00 31.91 -15.94
CA PRO A 445 -9.44 31.72 -15.85
C PRO A 445 -9.82 30.24 -15.93
N GLY A 446 -10.66 29.79 -15.00
CA GLY A 446 -11.16 28.42 -14.97
C GLY A 446 -11.90 28.02 -16.24
N LYS A 447 -11.86 26.73 -16.58
CA LYS A 447 -12.54 26.18 -17.78
C LYS A 447 -13.29 24.90 -17.45
N TYR A 448 -14.59 24.91 -17.72
CA TYR A 448 -15.41 23.69 -17.81
C TYR A 448 -15.22 23.08 -19.21
N VAL A 449 -14.95 21.78 -19.29
CA VAL A 449 -14.75 21.07 -20.57
C VAL A 449 -15.76 19.94 -20.66
N GLY A 450 -16.59 19.94 -21.71
CA GLY A 450 -17.60 18.91 -21.88
C GLY A 450 -17.00 17.55 -22.30
N LEU A 451 -17.73 16.46 -22.08
CA LEU A 451 -17.27 15.11 -22.42
C LEU A 451 -16.97 14.95 -23.91
N ALA A 452 -17.86 15.44 -24.78
CA ALA A 452 -17.68 15.35 -26.24
C ALA A 452 -16.45 16.14 -26.74
N GLU A 453 -16.14 17.27 -26.11
CA GLU A 453 -14.95 18.07 -26.40
C GLU A 453 -13.68 17.35 -25.92
N THR A 454 -13.75 16.72 -24.76
CA THR A 454 -12.66 15.91 -24.19
C THR A 454 -12.29 14.78 -25.13
N ILE A 455 -13.25 13.94 -25.55
CA ILE A 455 -13.01 12.81 -26.45
C ILE A 455 -12.38 13.29 -27.77
N ARG A 456 -12.92 14.36 -28.36
CA ARG A 456 -12.39 14.93 -29.60
C ARG A 456 -10.94 15.41 -29.44
N GLY A 457 -10.63 16.12 -28.35
CA GLY A 457 -9.29 16.61 -28.07
C GLY A 457 -8.26 15.48 -27.99
N PHE A 458 -8.56 14.41 -27.25
CA PHE A 458 -7.67 13.25 -27.17
C PHE A 458 -7.56 12.48 -28.49
N LYS A 459 -8.63 12.39 -29.27
CA LYS A 459 -8.62 11.76 -30.60
C LYS A 459 -7.69 12.48 -31.57
N LEU A 460 -7.69 13.82 -31.57
CA LEU A 460 -6.78 14.63 -32.39
C LEU A 460 -5.32 14.34 -32.03
N ILE A 461 -4.97 14.29 -30.74
CA ILE A 461 -3.61 13.97 -30.28
C ILE A 461 -3.23 12.53 -30.67
N LEU A 462 -4.14 11.56 -30.50
CA LEU A 462 -3.90 10.15 -30.83
C LEU A 462 -3.81 9.88 -32.34
N SER A 463 -4.45 10.70 -33.17
CA SER A 463 -4.42 10.60 -34.63
C SER A 463 -3.15 11.21 -35.26
N GLY A 464 -2.45 12.06 -34.52
CA GLY A 464 -1.24 12.76 -34.99
C GLY A 464 -1.49 14.10 -35.66
N GLU A 465 -2.75 14.55 -35.77
CA GLU A 465 -3.10 15.87 -36.35
C GLU A 465 -2.48 17.06 -35.61
N LEU A 466 -2.02 16.86 -34.36
CA LEU A 466 -1.42 17.88 -33.50
C LEU A 466 0.05 17.58 -33.16
N ASP A 467 0.73 16.77 -33.98
CA ASP A 467 2.12 16.38 -33.73
C ASP A 467 3.11 17.54 -33.91
N ASP A 468 2.78 18.52 -34.74
CA ASP A 468 3.63 19.70 -34.97
C ASP A 468 3.63 20.70 -33.79
N LEU A 469 2.63 20.62 -32.90
CA LEU A 469 2.53 21.54 -31.77
C LEU A 469 3.49 21.16 -30.62
N PRO A 470 4.11 22.13 -29.95
CA PRO A 470 4.98 21.87 -28.81
C PRO A 470 4.18 21.40 -27.58
N GLU A 471 4.83 20.64 -26.69
CA GLU A 471 4.20 20.10 -25.46
C GLU A 471 3.55 21.18 -24.58
N GLN A 472 4.16 22.37 -24.53
CA GLN A 472 3.68 23.49 -23.72
C GLN A 472 2.33 24.06 -24.19
N ALA A 473 1.95 23.84 -25.45
CA ALA A 473 0.64 24.27 -25.97
C ALA A 473 -0.53 23.51 -25.32
N PHE A 474 -0.25 22.34 -24.72
CA PHE A 474 -1.22 21.47 -24.06
C PHE A 474 -1.29 21.67 -22.54
N TYR A 475 -0.47 22.55 -21.97
CA TYR A 475 -0.40 22.75 -20.52
C TYR A 475 -1.40 23.80 -20.01
N LEU A 476 -2.17 23.45 -18.98
CA LEU A 476 -3.21 24.27 -18.34
C LEU A 476 -4.19 24.91 -19.35
N VAL A 477 -4.69 24.09 -20.28
CA VAL A 477 -5.70 24.49 -21.27
C VAL A 477 -7.02 23.74 -21.03
N GLY A 478 -8.13 24.28 -21.57
CA GLY A 478 -9.41 23.57 -21.66
C GLY A 478 -9.43 22.65 -22.88
N TYR A 479 -10.37 22.90 -23.80
CA TYR A 479 -10.42 22.29 -25.14
C TYR A 479 -9.56 23.04 -26.17
N LYS A 480 -9.58 24.38 -26.16
CA LYS A 480 -8.81 25.20 -27.10
C LYS A 480 -7.32 25.25 -26.72
N LEU A 481 -6.45 24.87 -27.65
CA LEU A 481 -4.99 24.94 -27.54
C LEU A 481 -4.53 26.41 -27.50
N ARG A 482 -3.37 26.68 -26.89
CA ARG A 482 -2.75 28.01 -26.98
C ARG A 482 -2.32 28.29 -28.43
N ASN A 483 -2.68 29.44 -28.99
CA ASN A 483 -2.31 29.83 -30.36
C ASN A 483 -0.79 29.83 -30.54
N GLY A 484 -0.31 29.29 -31.67
CA GLY A 484 1.11 29.13 -32.00
C GLY A 484 1.91 30.40 -32.29
N GLU A 485 1.35 31.60 -32.07
CA GLU A 485 2.03 32.88 -32.36
C GLU A 485 3.08 33.30 -31.31
N GLN A 486 3.34 32.48 -30.27
CA GLN A 486 4.28 32.81 -29.19
C GLN A 486 5.44 31.82 -28.99
N ILE A 487 5.71 30.93 -29.95
CA ILE A 487 6.80 29.94 -29.82
C ILE A 487 7.69 30.01 -31.05
N GLU A 488 8.61 30.97 -31.08
CA GLU A 488 9.80 30.91 -31.93
C GLU A 488 10.76 29.85 -31.37
N GLU A 489 11.36 29.03 -32.23
CA GLU A 489 12.42 28.09 -31.86
C GLU A 489 13.58 28.85 -31.20
N MET A 490 13.75 28.70 -29.88
CA MET A 490 14.79 29.42 -29.14
C MET A 490 16.18 28.84 -29.42
N THR A 491 17.09 29.66 -29.94
CA THR A 491 18.51 29.33 -30.19
C THR A 491 19.43 29.88 -29.10
N LEU A 492 20.65 29.34 -29.01
CA LEU A 492 21.74 29.83 -28.15
C LEU A 492 22.77 30.57 -29.00
N ASN A 493 23.30 31.70 -28.53
CA ASN A 493 24.46 32.36 -29.13
C ASN A 493 25.76 31.82 -28.50
N LEU A 494 26.57 31.09 -29.26
CA LEU A 494 27.86 30.58 -28.81
C LEU A 494 29.01 31.39 -29.40
N CYS A 495 29.84 31.95 -28.52
CA CYS A 495 31.09 32.63 -28.87
C CYS A 495 32.29 31.92 -28.19
N VAL A 496 33.21 31.37 -29.00
CA VAL A 496 34.47 30.75 -28.54
C VAL A 496 35.64 31.66 -28.93
N LEU A 497 36.40 32.07 -27.92
CA LEU A 497 37.43 33.11 -28.01
C LEU A 497 38.78 32.57 -27.53
N THR A 498 39.83 32.85 -28.31
CA THR A 498 41.24 32.73 -27.87
C THR A 498 41.87 34.13 -27.79
N PRO A 499 43.02 34.31 -27.12
CA PRO A 499 43.67 35.62 -27.01
C PRO A 499 43.97 36.30 -28.35
N ASN A 500 44.09 35.52 -29.42
CA ASN A 500 44.53 35.99 -30.73
C ASN A 500 43.39 36.08 -31.77
N ARG A 501 42.26 35.38 -31.59
CA ARG A 501 41.15 35.35 -32.55
C ARG A 501 39.82 34.85 -31.97
N ILE A 502 38.73 35.19 -32.66
CA ILE A 502 37.43 34.52 -32.49
C ILE A 502 37.48 33.21 -33.29
N VAL A 503 37.24 32.08 -32.62
CA VAL A 503 37.31 30.74 -33.23
C VAL A 503 35.93 30.29 -33.72
N TRP A 504 34.88 30.71 -33.02
CA TRP A 504 33.48 30.42 -33.37
C TRP A 504 32.56 31.52 -32.86
N ASP A 505 31.59 31.94 -33.67
CA ASP A 505 30.55 32.92 -33.31
C ASP A 505 29.30 32.66 -34.16
N SER A 506 28.32 31.93 -33.62
CA SER A 506 27.08 31.57 -34.33
C SER A 506 26.02 31.06 -33.36
N GLU A 507 24.77 31.09 -33.82
CA GLU A 507 23.65 30.42 -33.17
C GLU A 507 23.79 28.89 -33.22
N VAL A 508 23.50 28.22 -32.10
CA VAL A 508 23.60 26.78 -31.90
C VAL A 508 22.39 26.26 -31.11
N LYS A 509 22.04 24.98 -31.28
CA LYS A 509 20.90 24.37 -30.54
C LYS A 509 21.31 23.89 -29.15
N GLU A 510 22.47 23.24 -29.08
CA GLU A 510 23.03 22.72 -27.84
C GLU A 510 24.55 22.63 -27.92
N ILE A 511 25.19 22.66 -26.76
CA ILE A 511 26.63 22.45 -26.63
C ILE A 511 26.94 21.48 -25.48
N ILE A 512 28.05 20.77 -25.58
CA ILE A 512 28.61 19.95 -24.50
C ILE A 512 30.02 20.42 -24.21
N LEU A 513 30.23 20.96 -23.01
CA LEU A 513 31.47 21.55 -22.52
C LEU A 513 32.27 20.57 -21.64
N PRO A 514 33.58 20.41 -21.84
CA PRO A 514 34.45 19.66 -20.95
C PRO A 514 34.84 20.51 -19.74
N THR A 515 34.40 20.12 -18.55
CA THR A 515 34.71 20.79 -17.28
C THR A 515 35.49 19.87 -16.34
N ASN A 516 36.03 20.44 -15.27
CA ASN A 516 36.88 19.74 -14.29
C ASN A 516 36.15 18.58 -13.58
N SER A 517 34.81 18.64 -13.52
CA SER A 517 33.93 17.66 -12.88
C SER A 517 33.28 16.68 -13.87
N GLY A 518 33.61 16.76 -15.16
CA GLY A 518 32.98 15.97 -16.23
C GLY A 518 32.46 16.85 -17.37
N GLN A 519 31.50 16.35 -18.14
CA GLN A 519 30.90 17.11 -19.25
C GLN A 519 29.60 17.79 -18.83
N ILE A 520 29.38 19.03 -19.28
CA ILE A 520 28.15 19.79 -19.04
C ILE A 520 27.46 20.06 -20.37
N GLY A 521 26.23 19.60 -20.52
CA GLY A 521 25.34 19.95 -21.63
C GLY A 521 24.59 21.25 -21.34
N VAL A 522 24.54 22.16 -22.31
CA VAL A 522 23.84 23.46 -22.18
C VAL A 522 22.80 23.60 -23.29
N LEU A 523 21.56 23.86 -22.86
CA LEU A 523 20.36 24.04 -23.70
C LEU A 523 19.81 25.47 -23.55
N PRO A 524 18.89 25.93 -24.43
CA PRO A 524 18.18 27.19 -24.24
C PRO A 524 17.52 27.28 -22.85
N ASN A 525 17.58 28.46 -22.24
CA ASN A 525 17.12 28.81 -20.89
C ASN A 525 17.83 28.07 -19.74
N HIS A 526 19.06 27.60 -19.96
CA HIS A 526 19.88 27.06 -18.89
C HIS A 526 20.17 28.12 -17.81
N ALA A 527 20.17 27.71 -16.54
CA ALA A 527 20.49 28.59 -15.42
C ALA A 527 21.88 29.22 -15.59
N PRO A 528 22.08 30.52 -15.27
CA PRO A 528 23.36 31.17 -15.41
C PRO A 528 24.43 30.45 -14.58
N ILE A 529 25.52 30.05 -15.22
CA ILE A 529 26.61 29.34 -14.55
C ILE A 529 27.95 29.78 -15.15
N ALA A 530 28.96 29.81 -14.31
CA ALA A 530 30.33 30.09 -14.72
C ALA A 530 31.21 28.94 -14.22
N SER A 531 31.97 28.32 -15.12
CA SER A 531 32.76 27.12 -14.83
C SER A 531 34.10 27.14 -15.53
N ALA A 532 35.09 26.49 -14.90
CA ALA A 532 36.37 26.23 -15.55
C ALA A 532 36.20 25.14 -16.62
N VAL A 533 36.88 25.34 -17.75
CA VAL A 533 36.93 24.42 -18.89
C VAL A 533 38.25 23.68 -18.81
N ASP A 534 38.21 22.35 -18.83
CA ASP A 534 39.42 21.52 -18.85
C ASP A 534 39.87 21.24 -20.30
N ILE A 535 41.06 20.66 -20.47
CA ILE A 535 41.54 20.18 -21.77
C ILE A 535 40.63 19.03 -22.22
N GLY A 536 39.88 19.25 -23.31
CA GLY A 536 38.89 18.28 -23.76
C GLY A 536 38.14 18.73 -25.02
N ILE A 537 37.10 17.98 -25.39
CA ILE A 537 36.34 18.21 -26.62
C ILE A 537 35.06 18.99 -26.30
N LEU A 538 34.88 20.12 -26.98
CA LEU A 538 33.60 20.81 -27.12
C LEU A 538 32.82 20.19 -28.27
N ARG A 539 31.58 19.77 -28.00
CA ARG A 539 30.66 19.31 -29.04
C ARG A 539 29.60 20.38 -29.24
N ILE A 540 29.37 20.75 -30.50
CA ILE A 540 28.42 21.78 -30.91
C ILE A 540 27.41 21.12 -31.83
N ARG A 541 26.12 21.30 -31.56
CA ARG A 541 25.07 20.85 -32.47
C ARG A 541 24.52 22.00 -33.29
N LEU A 542 24.69 21.90 -34.60
CA LEU A 542 24.11 22.80 -35.60
C LEU A 542 22.97 22.06 -36.28
N LYS A 543 21.73 22.44 -35.98
CA LYS A 543 20.52 21.74 -36.46
C LYS A 543 20.57 20.24 -36.07
N ASP A 544 21.01 19.36 -36.98
CA ASP A 544 21.12 17.91 -36.78
C ASP A 544 22.53 17.35 -37.02
N GLN A 545 23.54 18.21 -37.14
CA GLN A 545 24.94 17.79 -37.28
C GLN A 545 25.76 18.17 -36.05
N TRP A 546 26.48 17.18 -35.52
CA TRP A 546 27.44 17.35 -34.45
C TRP A 546 28.81 17.72 -35.00
N LEU A 547 29.36 18.81 -34.50
CA LEU A 547 30.71 19.27 -34.81
C LEU A 547 31.56 19.23 -33.53
N THR A 548 32.79 18.77 -33.65
CA THR A 548 33.74 18.62 -32.55
C THR A 548 34.84 19.69 -32.63
N MET A 549 35.28 20.18 -31.48
CA MET A 549 36.35 21.16 -31.34
C MET A 549 37.23 20.80 -30.14
N ALA A 550 38.54 20.80 -30.31
CA ALA A 550 39.50 20.58 -29.23
C ALA A 550 39.74 21.90 -28.48
N LEU A 551 39.56 21.91 -27.16
CA LEU A 551 39.79 23.07 -26.29
C LEU A 551 41.03 22.84 -25.39
N MET A 552 41.89 23.86 -25.26
CA MET A 552 43.13 23.80 -24.46
C MET A 552 43.01 24.44 -23.08
N GLY A 553 41.87 24.20 -22.42
CA GLY A 553 41.56 24.70 -21.08
C GLY A 553 41.26 26.20 -21.03
N GLY A 554 40.40 26.61 -20.08
CA GLY A 554 39.91 27.98 -20.01
C GLY A 554 38.74 28.18 -19.04
N PHE A 555 37.83 29.08 -19.39
CA PHE A 555 36.66 29.44 -18.60
C PHE A 555 35.45 29.63 -19.51
N ALA A 556 34.30 29.09 -19.10
CA ALA A 556 33.03 29.27 -19.79
C ALA A 556 32.04 30.02 -18.89
N ARG A 557 31.34 30.98 -19.49
CA ARG A 557 30.25 31.72 -18.87
C ARG A 557 28.99 31.52 -19.70
N ILE A 558 27.92 31.07 -19.05
CA ILE A 558 26.61 30.81 -19.63
C ILE A 558 25.63 31.79 -18.98
N ASN A 559 24.95 32.60 -19.79
CA ASN A 559 24.04 33.64 -19.31
C ASN A 559 22.94 33.92 -20.34
N ASN A 560 21.66 33.79 -19.99
CA ASN A 560 20.50 34.15 -20.83
C ASN A 560 20.66 33.83 -22.34
N ASN A 561 20.89 32.56 -22.67
CA ASN A 561 21.11 32.05 -24.03
C ASN A 561 22.36 32.57 -24.75
N GLU A 562 23.22 33.32 -24.07
CA GLU A 562 24.57 33.69 -24.52
C GLU A 562 25.61 32.85 -23.79
N ILE A 563 26.51 32.23 -24.56
CA ILE A 563 27.57 31.39 -24.04
C ILE A 563 28.90 31.93 -24.55
N THR A 564 29.77 32.33 -23.62
CA THR A 564 31.12 32.80 -23.93
C THR A 564 32.14 31.82 -23.36
N VAL A 565 32.94 31.22 -24.23
CA VAL A 565 34.02 30.28 -23.86
C VAL A 565 35.36 30.94 -24.16
N LEU A 566 36.10 31.27 -23.11
CA LEU A 566 37.44 31.86 -23.17
C LEU A 566 38.48 30.77 -22.94
N VAL A 567 39.27 30.43 -23.96
CA VAL A 567 40.24 29.33 -23.90
C VAL A 567 41.61 29.79 -24.38
N ASN A 568 42.67 29.14 -23.90
CA ASN A 568 44.04 29.48 -24.30
C ASN A 568 44.28 29.21 -25.80
N ASP A 569 43.71 28.11 -26.29
CA ASP A 569 43.74 27.73 -27.70
C ASP A 569 42.55 26.81 -28.04
N ALA A 570 42.13 26.82 -29.31
CA ALA A 570 41.06 25.97 -29.82
C ALA A 570 41.19 25.68 -31.32
N GLU A 571 40.93 24.42 -31.68
CA GLU A 571 41.02 23.89 -33.06
C GLU A 571 39.76 23.08 -33.38
N LYS A 572 39.18 23.27 -34.57
CA LYS A 572 38.03 22.47 -35.04
C LYS A 572 38.52 21.09 -35.48
N GLY A 573 37.76 20.04 -35.19
CA GLY A 573 38.13 18.67 -35.59
C GLY A 573 38.33 18.50 -37.11
N SER A 574 37.68 19.34 -37.93
CA SER A 574 37.85 19.38 -39.39
C SER A 574 39.18 19.97 -39.86
N ASP A 575 39.81 20.79 -39.03
CA ASP A 575 40.98 21.60 -39.39
C ASP A 575 42.29 20.96 -38.88
N ILE A 576 42.21 19.83 -38.18
CA ILE A 576 43.35 19.11 -37.60
C ILE A 576 43.84 18.05 -38.60
N ASP A 577 45.12 18.11 -38.98
CA ASP A 577 45.77 17.07 -39.77
C ASP A 577 45.97 15.80 -38.92
N LEU A 578 45.38 14.68 -39.36
CA LEU A 578 45.44 13.39 -38.67
C LEU A 578 46.88 12.88 -38.52
N GLN A 579 47.74 13.06 -39.53
CA GLN A 579 49.12 12.56 -39.50
C GLN A 579 49.99 13.35 -38.54
N GLU A 580 49.84 14.68 -38.54
CA GLU A 580 50.53 15.57 -37.60
C GLU A 580 50.09 15.32 -36.16
N ALA A 581 48.77 15.14 -35.93
CA ALA A 581 48.22 14.90 -34.61
C ALA A 581 48.67 13.54 -34.03
N GLN A 582 48.76 12.49 -34.86
CA GLN A 582 49.26 11.18 -34.45
C GLN A 582 50.76 11.20 -34.13
N GLN A 583 51.58 11.86 -34.95
CA GLN A 583 53.02 12.02 -34.66
C GLN A 583 53.24 12.80 -33.36
N THR A 584 52.44 13.85 -33.12
CA THR A 584 52.52 14.63 -31.88
C THR A 584 52.12 13.81 -30.66
N LEU A 585 51.13 12.91 -30.79
CA LEU A 585 50.73 11.97 -29.74
C LEU A 585 51.88 11.01 -29.38
N GLU A 586 52.50 10.40 -30.39
CA GLU A 586 53.60 9.44 -30.20
C GLU A 586 54.81 10.10 -29.52
N ILE A 587 55.17 11.31 -29.96
CA ILE A 587 56.24 12.11 -29.31
C ILE A 587 55.87 12.43 -27.85
N ALA A 588 54.61 12.74 -27.55
CA ALA A 588 54.17 13.06 -26.20
C ALA A 588 54.14 11.82 -25.27
N GLU A 589 53.79 10.64 -25.79
CA GLU A 589 53.87 9.36 -25.06
C GLU A 589 55.31 8.99 -24.75
N ASP A 590 56.22 9.14 -25.72
CA ASP A 590 57.65 8.93 -25.54
C ASP A 590 58.26 9.89 -24.51
N ASN A 591 57.85 11.15 -24.51
CA ASN A 591 58.30 12.14 -23.54
C ASN A 591 57.79 11.85 -22.12
N LEU A 592 56.60 11.26 -21.97
CA LEU A 592 56.10 10.81 -20.67
C LEU A 592 56.91 9.62 -20.15
N ASN A 593 57.27 8.68 -21.02
CA ASN A 593 58.08 7.51 -20.66
C ASN A 593 59.52 7.89 -20.24
N LYS A 594 60.06 9.00 -20.76
CA LYS A 594 61.40 9.53 -20.45
C LYS A 594 61.42 10.56 -19.31
N ALA A 595 60.27 10.95 -18.76
CA ALA A 595 60.19 12.02 -17.77
C ALA A 595 60.64 11.54 -16.39
N GLU A 596 61.73 12.12 -15.87
CA GLU A 596 62.24 11.83 -14.53
C GLU A 596 61.96 13.00 -13.57
N GLY A 597 61.06 12.75 -12.60
CA GLY A 597 60.74 13.70 -11.54
C GLY A 597 59.41 14.44 -11.71
N LYS A 598 58.82 14.85 -10.58
CA LYS A 598 57.42 15.28 -10.45
C LYS A 598 56.99 16.41 -11.40
N ARG A 599 57.87 17.38 -11.66
CA ARG A 599 57.55 18.52 -12.56
C ARG A 599 57.55 18.09 -14.04
N GLN A 600 58.55 17.34 -14.46
CA GLN A 600 58.65 16.83 -15.83
C GLN A 600 57.49 15.88 -16.14
N THR A 601 57.09 15.03 -15.18
CA THR A 601 55.93 14.14 -15.34
C THR A 601 54.61 14.91 -15.49
N ILE A 602 54.44 16.05 -14.82
CA ILE A 602 53.23 16.89 -14.95
C ILE A 602 53.21 17.59 -16.32
N GLU A 603 54.33 18.17 -16.75
CA GLU A 603 54.46 18.83 -18.05
C GLU A 603 54.25 17.84 -19.21
N ALA A 604 54.81 16.62 -19.11
CA ALA A 604 54.61 15.55 -20.08
C ALA A 604 53.16 15.03 -20.09
N ASN A 605 52.51 14.88 -18.94
CA ASN A 605 51.09 14.48 -18.86
C ASN A 605 50.16 15.54 -19.47
N LEU A 606 50.46 16.84 -19.28
CA LEU A 606 49.70 17.92 -19.91
C LEU A 606 49.88 17.91 -21.43
N ALA A 607 51.10 17.72 -21.93
CA ALA A 607 51.37 17.60 -23.36
C ALA A 607 50.65 16.39 -23.99
N LEU A 608 50.67 15.24 -23.32
CA LEU A 608 49.97 14.03 -23.75
C LEU A 608 48.45 14.25 -23.82
N ARG A 609 47.85 14.89 -22.80
CA ARG A 609 46.41 15.19 -22.79
C ARG A 609 46.01 16.12 -23.95
N ARG A 610 46.83 17.12 -24.27
CA ARG A 610 46.58 18.02 -25.42
C ARG A 610 46.64 17.26 -26.74
N ALA A 611 47.68 16.45 -26.95
CA ALA A 611 47.84 15.67 -28.17
C ALA A 611 46.70 14.64 -28.36
N ARG A 612 46.30 13.94 -27.28
CA ARG A 612 45.19 12.99 -27.29
C ARG A 612 43.86 13.64 -27.63
N THR A 613 43.60 14.83 -27.09
CA THR A 613 42.37 15.58 -27.37
C THR A 613 42.30 16.02 -28.84
N ARG A 614 43.43 16.39 -29.47
CA ARG A 614 43.49 16.69 -30.91
C ARG A 614 43.13 15.47 -31.78
N VAL A 615 43.61 14.28 -31.43
CA VAL A 615 43.28 13.03 -32.16
C VAL A 615 41.83 12.58 -31.94
N GLU A 616 41.32 12.66 -30.69
CA GLU A 616 39.95 12.24 -30.36
C GLU A 616 38.90 13.16 -31.01
N ALA A 617 39.22 14.43 -31.26
CA ALA A 617 38.36 15.34 -32.00
C ALA A 617 38.09 14.91 -33.46
N ILE A 618 38.93 14.03 -34.05
CA ILE A 618 38.84 13.56 -35.45
C ILE A 618 38.04 12.25 -35.58
N ASN A 619 38.22 11.29 -34.67
CA ASN A 619 37.87 9.87 -34.91
C ASN A 619 36.46 9.42 -34.51
N ARG A 620 35.55 10.31 -34.07
CA ARG A 620 34.27 9.91 -33.45
C ARG A 620 33.05 10.00 -34.36
N SER A 621 33.22 9.78 -35.66
CA SER A 621 32.13 9.67 -36.64
C SER A 621 31.65 8.23 -36.91
N THR A 622 32.25 7.18 -36.33
CA THR A 622 31.85 5.79 -36.62
C THR A 622 31.79 4.91 -35.36
N PHE A 623 30.60 4.35 -35.11
CA PHE A 623 30.25 3.51 -33.97
C PHE A 623 30.44 2.03 -34.36
N MET A 624 31.42 1.32 -33.80
CA MET A 624 31.48 -0.15 -33.95
C MET A 624 32.29 -0.81 -32.83
N PHE A 625 31.60 -1.41 -31.84
CA PHE A 625 32.15 -2.47 -30.99
C PHE A 625 30.99 -3.25 -30.35
N LEU A 626 30.69 -4.44 -30.88
CA LEU A 626 29.94 -5.49 -30.19
C LEU A 626 29.97 -6.73 -31.09
N LEU A 627 30.68 -7.79 -30.71
CA LEU A 627 30.44 -9.16 -31.21
C LEU A 627 31.27 -10.27 -30.51
N TYR A 628 32.02 -10.02 -29.43
CA TYR A 628 32.94 -11.02 -28.85
C TYR A 628 32.51 -11.66 -27.50
N GLU A 629 31.28 -11.47 -26.99
CA GLU A 629 30.90 -11.93 -25.63
C GLU A 629 29.70 -12.89 -25.54
N TYR A 630 29.48 -13.78 -26.51
CA TYR A 630 28.39 -14.77 -26.43
C TYR A 630 28.73 -16.09 -25.72
N ASP A 631 30.01 -16.37 -25.42
CA ASP A 631 30.40 -17.61 -24.72
C ASP A 631 30.09 -17.55 -23.21
N ILE A 632 30.10 -16.34 -22.63
CA ILE A 632 29.83 -16.11 -21.20
C ILE A 632 28.35 -16.33 -20.89
N PHE A 633 27.46 -15.98 -21.84
CA PHE A 633 26.02 -16.14 -21.70
C PHE A 633 25.61 -17.61 -21.54
N TRP A 634 26.18 -18.50 -22.36
CA TRP A 634 25.87 -19.95 -22.31
C TRP A 634 26.36 -20.62 -21.03
N ALA A 635 27.54 -20.23 -20.53
CA ALA A 635 28.06 -20.74 -19.27
C ALA A 635 27.16 -20.34 -18.07
N PHE A 636 26.64 -19.10 -18.07
CA PHE A 636 25.73 -18.63 -17.04
C PHE A 636 24.38 -19.38 -17.04
N LEU A 637 23.87 -19.71 -18.22
CA LEU A 637 22.56 -20.36 -18.37
C LEU A 637 22.57 -21.80 -17.81
N ILE A 638 23.65 -22.55 -18.04
CA ILE A 638 23.84 -23.91 -17.50
C ILE A 638 23.95 -23.90 -15.96
N ILE A 639 24.77 -22.99 -15.42
CA ILE A 639 24.94 -22.86 -13.96
C ILE A 639 23.63 -22.46 -13.29
N SER A 640 22.87 -21.53 -13.90
CA SER A 640 21.59 -21.06 -13.34
C SER A 640 20.52 -22.16 -13.28
N SER A 641 20.55 -23.13 -14.20
CA SER A 641 19.55 -24.21 -14.27
C SER A 641 19.87 -25.38 -13.33
N PHE A 642 21.14 -25.63 -13.03
CA PHE A 642 21.56 -26.77 -12.22
C PHE A 642 21.34 -26.56 -10.71
N ILE A 643 21.57 -25.34 -10.22
CA ILE A 643 21.49 -24.99 -8.79
C ILE A 643 20.08 -25.23 -8.19
N PRO A 644 18.97 -24.82 -8.82
CA PRO A 644 17.63 -25.03 -8.27
C PRO A 644 17.24 -26.50 -8.17
N ILE A 645 17.60 -27.28 -9.20
CA ILE A 645 17.26 -28.72 -9.28
C ILE A 645 17.97 -29.48 -8.15
N LEU A 646 19.24 -29.17 -7.92
CA LEU A 646 20.02 -29.77 -6.83
C LEU A 646 19.47 -29.37 -5.45
N ALA A 647 19.06 -28.12 -5.26
CA ALA A 647 18.47 -27.64 -4.01
C ALA A 647 17.16 -28.38 -3.65
N PHE A 648 16.30 -28.63 -4.64
CA PHE A 648 15.06 -29.39 -4.45
C PHE A 648 15.31 -30.86 -4.05
N LEU A 649 16.27 -31.52 -4.69
CA LEU A 649 16.63 -32.91 -4.38
C LEU A 649 17.21 -33.08 -2.98
N ILE A 650 18.10 -32.16 -2.57
CA ILE A 650 18.74 -32.18 -1.25
C ILE A 650 17.70 -31.92 -0.14
N SER A 651 16.75 -31.01 -0.37
CA SER A 651 15.67 -30.72 0.59
C SER A 651 14.81 -31.95 0.89
N GLY A 652 14.51 -32.77 -0.12
CA GLY A 652 13.71 -34.00 0.05
C GLY A 652 14.38 -35.07 0.94
N ILE A 653 15.71 -35.10 1.01
CA ILE A 653 16.48 -36.12 1.74
C ILE A 653 16.84 -35.65 3.17
N LEU A 654 17.12 -34.36 3.36
CA LEU A 654 17.60 -33.82 4.63
C LEU A 654 16.49 -33.24 5.54
N ALA A 655 15.25 -33.07 5.05
CA ALA A 655 14.18 -32.45 5.83
C ALA A 655 13.77 -33.28 7.06
N PRO A 656 13.77 -32.71 8.28
CA PRO A 656 13.31 -33.41 9.48
C PRO A 656 11.80 -33.67 9.45
N ILE A 657 11.36 -34.84 9.94
CA ILE A 657 9.97 -35.31 9.86
C ILE A 657 9.42 -35.59 11.27
N SER A 658 8.42 -34.81 11.71
CA SER A 658 7.56 -35.20 12.85
C SER A 658 6.60 -36.34 12.45
N LYS A 659 6.41 -37.32 13.33
CA LYS A 659 5.61 -38.56 13.11
C LYS A 659 4.25 -38.59 13.86
N GLY A 660 3.80 -37.50 14.46
CA GLY A 660 2.57 -37.47 15.29
C GLY A 660 1.25 -37.22 14.52
N PRO A 661 0.09 -37.66 15.06
CA PRO A 661 -1.24 -37.43 14.47
C PRO A 661 -1.66 -35.95 14.44
N GLU A 662 -1.14 -35.14 15.38
CA GLU A 662 -1.33 -33.68 15.46
C GLU A 662 -0.71 -32.92 14.28
N LYS A 663 0.23 -33.51 13.53
CA LYS A 663 0.92 -32.83 12.43
C LYS A 663 -0.03 -32.31 11.35
N PHE A 664 -1.09 -33.06 11.05
CA PHE A 664 -2.07 -32.72 10.00
C PHE A 664 -3.29 -31.98 10.54
N SER A 665 -3.36 -31.72 11.85
CA SER A 665 -4.47 -30.96 12.45
C SER A 665 -4.39 -29.48 12.06
N THR A 666 -5.56 -28.86 11.87
CA THR A 666 -5.67 -27.43 11.58
C THR A 666 -5.28 -26.63 12.81
N TYR A 667 -4.35 -25.68 12.67
CA TYR A 667 -3.78 -24.91 13.78
C TYR A 667 -4.40 -23.51 13.94
N GLU A 668 -5.53 -23.25 13.28
CA GLU A 668 -6.17 -21.93 13.29
C GLU A 668 -7.17 -21.77 14.45
N SER A 669 -6.89 -20.78 15.30
CA SER A 669 -7.84 -20.09 16.19
C SER A 669 -8.65 -20.97 17.15
N GLY A 670 -8.02 -21.47 18.22
CA GLY A 670 -8.62 -21.64 19.58
C GLY A 670 -9.97 -22.33 19.77
N ILE A 671 -10.57 -22.87 18.71
CA ILE A 671 -11.87 -23.53 18.63
C ILE A 671 -11.57 -24.89 18.03
N GLU A 672 -12.07 -25.96 18.65
CA GLU A 672 -11.97 -27.29 18.05
C GLU A 672 -12.76 -27.30 16.74
N PRO A 673 -12.09 -27.55 15.59
CA PRO A 673 -12.78 -27.57 14.32
C PRO A 673 -13.78 -28.73 14.27
N ILE A 674 -15.04 -28.42 13.97
CA ILE A 674 -16.07 -29.42 13.68
C ILE A 674 -16.12 -29.58 12.16
N GLY A 675 -15.41 -30.58 11.62
CA GLY A 675 -15.47 -30.99 10.21
C GLY A 675 -14.14 -30.90 9.44
N ASP A 676 -14.11 -31.55 8.27
CA ASP A 676 -12.94 -31.58 7.37
C ASP A 676 -12.90 -30.36 6.43
N ALA A 677 -11.72 -29.74 6.30
CA ALA A 677 -11.47 -28.56 5.44
C ALA A 677 -11.26 -28.88 3.94
N TRP A 678 -11.56 -30.10 3.49
CA TRP A 678 -11.39 -30.49 2.09
C TRP A 678 -12.58 -30.01 1.24
N LEU A 679 -12.46 -28.80 0.70
CA LEU A 679 -13.28 -28.40 -0.44
C LEU A 679 -12.79 -29.15 -1.70
N GLN A 680 -13.62 -30.08 -2.21
CA GLN A 680 -13.34 -30.76 -3.48
C GLN A 680 -13.47 -29.78 -4.64
N PHE A 681 -12.35 -29.22 -5.12
CA PHE A 681 -12.34 -28.53 -6.40
C PHE A 681 -12.65 -29.52 -7.52
N ARG A 682 -13.61 -29.16 -8.39
CA ARG A 682 -13.91 -29.99 -9.57
C ARG A 682 -12.67 -30.00 -10.49
N ILE A 683 -12.14 -31.20 -10.76
CA ILE A 683 -10.97 -31.51 -11.62
C ILE A 683 -10.96 -30.78 -12.98
N ARG A 684 -12.12 -30.30 -13.47
CA ARG A 684 -12.23 -29.55 -14.72
C ARG A 684 -11.32 -28.32 -14.80
N TYR A 685 -11.06 -27.60 -13.69
CA TYR A 685 -10.21 -26.41 -13.70
C TYR A 685 -8.74 -26.73 -14.03
N TYR A 686 -8.21 -27.84 -13.52
CA TYR A 686 -6.84 -28.27 -13.84
C TYR A 686 -6.70 -28.71 -15.29
N MET A 687 -7.73 -29.31 -15.89
CA MET A 687 -7.71 -29.63 -17.31
C MET A 687 -7.67 -28.38 -18.20
N PHE A 688 -8.41 -27.33 -17.86
CA PHE A 688 -8.36 -26.06 -18.61
C PHE A 688 -6.99 -25.39 -18.50
N ALA A 689 -6.40 -25.36 -17.31
CA ALA A 689 -5.06 -24.81 -17.12
C ALA A 689 -3.99 -25.60 -17.90
N LEU A 690 -4.09 -26.93 -17.93
CA LEU A 690 -3.15 -27.77 -18.66
C LEU A 690 -3.27 -27.58 -20.18
N ILE A 691 -4.50 -27.46 -20.69
CA ILE A 691 -4.76 -27.16 -22.10
C ILE A 691 -4.21 -25.79 -22.48
N PHE A 692 -4.38 -24.77 -21.63
CA PHE A 692 -3.84 -23.43 -21.87
C PHE A 692 -2.30 -23.44 -21.96
N VAL A 693 -1.63 -24.13 -21.04
CA VAL A 693 -0.16 -24.26 -21.06
C VAL A 693 0.33 -24.97 -22.31
N VAL A 694 -0.37 -26.01 -22.77
CA VAL A 694 -0.02 -26.70 -24.03
C VAL A 694 -0.17 -25.76 -25.23
N PHE A 695 -1.27 -25.00 -25.31
CA PHE A 695 -1.47 -24.04 -26.40
C PHE A 695 -0.46 -22.89 -26.36
N ASP A 696 -0.11 -22.37 -25.18
CA ASP A 696 0.91 -21.32 -25.05
C ASP A 696 2.28 -21.82 -25.52
N VAL A 697 2.66 -23.05 -25.13
CA VAL A 697 3.91 -23.68 -25.59
C VAL A 697 3.88 -23.88 -27.11
N GLU A 698 2.78 -24.39 -27.68
CA GLU A 698 2.65 -24.53 -29.15
C GLU A 698 2.81 -23.18 -29.86
N THR A 699 2.20 -22.11 -29.34
CA THR A 699 2.23 -20.77 -29.95
C THR A 699 3.64 -20.17 -29.89
N VAL A 700 4.34 -20.31 -28.77
CA VAL A 700 5.71 -19.83 -28.57
C VAL A 700 6.69 -20.53 -29.53
N PHE A 701 6.46 -21.79 -29.90
CA PHE A 701 7.32 -22.51 -30.84
C PHE A 701 6.94 -22.31 -32.32
N LEU A 702 5.66 -22.11 -32.63
CA LEU A 702 5.20 -21.91 -34.01
C LEU A 702 5.54 -20.52 -34.55
N TYR A 703 5.55 -19.48 -33.71
CA TYR A 703 5.79 -18.10 -34.15
C TYR A 703 7.22 -17.86 -34.68
N PRO A 704 8.29 -18.28 -33.97
CA PRO A 704 9.66 -18.18 -34.46
C PRO A 704 9.92 -19.07 -35.68
N TRP A 705 9.22 -20.22 -35.75
CA TRP A 705 9.30 -21.14 -36.89
C TRP A 705 8.67 -20.55 -38.15
N ALA A 706 7.51 -19.91 -38.04
CA ALA A 706 6.88 -19.20 -39.15
C ALA A 706 7.77 -18.06 -39.68
N MET A 707 8.47 -17.35 -38.81
CA MET A 707 9.42 -16.30 -39.20
C MET A 707 10.72 -16.82 -39.82
N SER A 708 11.12 -18.07 -39.57
CA SER A 708 12.38 -18.65 -40.05
C SER A 708 12.22 -19.59 -41.26
N PHE A 709 10.99 -19.85 -41.68
CA PHE A 709 10.66 -20.71 -42.81
C PHE A 709 11.29 -20.23 -44.14
N ASP A 710 11.30 -18.92 -44.37
CA ASP A 710 11.87 -18.31 -45.58
C ASP A 710 13.40 -18.48 -45.69
N VAL A 711 14.08 -18.76 -44.57
CA VAL A 711 15.56 -18.85 -44.49
C VAL A 711 16.07 -20.30 -44.56
N LEU A 712 15.31 -21.28 -44.04
CA LEU A 712 15.82 -22.63 -43.77
C LEU A 712 15.14 -23.77 -44.58
N GLY A 713 14.05 -23.48 -45.32
CA GLY A 713 13.45 -24.39 -46.30
C GLY A 713 12.77 -25.66 -45.75
N ILE A 714 12.39 -26.57 -46.67
CA ILE A 714 11.51 -27.74 -46.45
C ILE A 714 12.00 -28.73 -45.36
N SER A 715 13.29 -28.75 -45.06
CA SER A 715 13.87 -29.61 -44.01
C SER A 715 13.30 -29.32 -42.63
N VAL A 716 13.14 -28.03 -42.27
CA VAL A 716 12.60 -27.64 -40.95
C VAL A 716 11.10 -27.94 -40.86
N PHE A 717 10.41 -27.96 -41.99
CA PHE A 717 8.99 -28.35 -42.05
C PHE A 717 8.77 -29.82 -41.71
N ILE A 718 9.65 -30.70 -42.17
CA ILE A 718 9.57 -32.14 -41.87
C ILE A 718 9.85 -32.39 -40.39
N GLU A 719 10.85 -31.72 -39.80
CA GLU A 719 11.15 -31.84 -38.36
C GLU A 719 10.02 -31.30 -37.48
N ALA A 720 9.43 -30.16 -37.85
CA ALA A 720 8.28 -29.59 -37.15
C ALA A 720 7.04 -30.50 -37.23
N PHE A 721 6.79 -31.10 -38.41
CA PHE A 721 5.68 -32.02 -38.59
C PHE A 721 5.83 -33.26 -37.70
N ILE A 722 7.04 -33.79 -37.55
CA ILE A 722 7.34 -34.91 -36.64
C ILE A 722 7.11 -34.51 -35.18
N PHE A 723 7.54 -33.30 -34.78
CA PHE A 723 7.33 -32.79 -33.42
C PHE A 723 5.84 -32.65 -33.06
N VAL A 724 5.04 -32.06 -33.96
CA VAL A 724 3.59 -31.93 -33.78
C VAL A 724 2.91 -33.31 -33.72
N LEU A 725 3.36 -34.28 -34.53
CA LEU A 725 2.84 -35.64 -34.51
C LEU A 725 3.07 -36.32 -33.14
N ILE A 726 4.23 -36.10 -32.51
CA ILE A 726 4.56 -36.62 -31.17
C ILE A 726 3.64 -36.03 -30.10
N LEU A 727 3.36 -34.72 -30.15
CA LEU A 727 2.44 -34.05 -29.21
C LEU A 727 0.99 -34.53 -29.37
N ILE A 728 0.55 -34.76 -30.61
CA ILE A 728 -0.78 -35.33 -30.89
C ILE A 728 -0.87 -36.76 -30.36
N VAL A 729 0.18 -37.59 -30.49
CA VAL A 729 0.22 -38.94 -29.92
C VAL A 729 0.13 -38.90 -28.38
N GLY A 730 0.82 -37.95 -27.73
CA GLY A 730 0.71 -37.73 -26.28
C GLY A 730 -0.70 -37.33 -25.84
N SER A 731 -1.34 -36.46 -26.62
CA SER A 731 -2.71 -35.98 -26.37
C SER A 731 -3.76 -37.08 -26.60
N VAL A 732 -3.59 -37.89 -27.64
CA VAL A 732 -4.46 -39.05 -27.94
C VAL A 732 -4.26 -40.17 -26.90
N TYR A 733 -3.04 -40.39 -26.41
CA TYR A 733 -2.78 -41.34 -25.32
C TYR A 733 -3.44 -40.89 -24.00
N ALA A 734 -3.35 -39.59 -23.67
CA ALA A 734 -4.02 -39.01 -22.51
C ALA A 734 -5.55 -39.12 -22.61
N TRP A 735 -6.11 -38.97 -23.81
CA TRP A 735 -7.53 -39.16 -24.07
C TRP A 735 -7.99 -40.62 -23.98
N ARG A 736 -7.16 -41.58 -24.46
CA ARG A 736 -7.47 -43.01 -24.44
C ARG A 736 -7.38 -43.66 -23.05
N LYS A 737 -6.61 -43.09 -22.10
CA LYS A 737 -6.37 -43.71 -20.78
C LYS A 737 -7.34 -43.36 -19.66
N GLY A 738 -8.30 -42.45 -19.85
CA GLY A 738 -9.50 -42.33 -18.99
C GLY A 738 -9.25 -42.29 -17.47
N THR A 739 -8.21 -41.62 -16.99
CA THR A 739 -7.74 -41.75 -15.60
C THR A 739 -8.39 -40.75 -14.64
N ILE A 740 -9.59 -41.13 -14.18
CA ILE A 740 -10.05 -40.90 -12.80
C ILE A 740 -9.65 -42.14 -11.97
N LYS A 741 -8.89 -41.88 -10.89
CA LYS A 741 -8.65 -42.69 -9.65
C LYS A 741 -7.69 -43.92 -9.64
N LYS A 742 -6.77 -43.78 -8.66
CA LYS A 742 -6.29 -44.68 -7.58
C LYS A 742 -5.02 -45.55 -7.75
N ASN A 743 -4.01 -45.07 -7.02
CA ASN A 743 -3.04 -45.69 -6.10
C ASN A 743 -2.13 -46.86 -6.52
N ILE A 744 -0.83 -46.52 -6.49
CA ILE A 744 0.28 -47.07 -5.66
C ILE A 744 0.24 -48.57 -5.39
N GLU A 745 1.18 -49.29 -6.00
CA GLU A 745 2.16 -50.15 -5.32
C GLU A 745 3.20 -50.67 -6.33
N THR A 746 4.37 -51.07 -5.81
CA THR A 746 5.42 -51.85 -6.49
C THR A 746 6.44 -51.02 -7.29
N ILE A 747 7.62 -50.79 -6.71
CA ILE A 747 8.83 -51.62 -6.94
C ILE A 747 9.92 -51.09 -6.00
N MET A 748 10.11 -51.82 -4.90
CA MET A 748 11.37 -51.90 -4.17
C MET A 748 12.21 -53.04 -4.79
N ASN A 749 13.52 -52.91 -4.63
CA ASN A 749 14.57 -53.92 -4.75
C ASN A 749 15.14 -54.17 -6.15
N SER A 750 16.35 -53.69 -6.39
CA SER A 750 17.57 -54.51 -6.19
C SER A 750 18.81 -53.75 -6.67
N ILE A 751 19.89 -53.88 -5.90
CA ILE A 751 21.30 -54.12 -6.31
C ILE A 751 22.23 -53.50 -5.25
N GLU A 752 22.79 -54.37 -4.42
CA GLU A 752 24.01 -54.15 -3.61
C GLU A 752 25.25 -54.52 -4.44
N PHE A 753 26.42 -53.95 -4.10
CA PHE A 753 27.76 -54.60 -4.16
C PHE A 753 28.85 -53.70 -3.49
N PRO A 754 30.07 -54.19 -3.16
CA PRO A 754 30.48 -54.49 -1.78
C PRO A 754 31.73 -53.73 -1.25
N LEU A 755 32.05 -54.04 0.02
CA LEU A 755 33.18 -53.70 0.90
C LEU A 755 34.59 -53.55 0.28
N LEU A 756 35.35 -52.57 0.81
CA LEU A 756 36.79 -52.69 1.09
C LEU A 756 37.17 -51.83 2.31
N ASP A 757 37.95 -52.45 3.19
CA ASP A 757 38.32 -52.01 4.53
C ASP A 757 39.65 -51.23 4.55
N GLN A 758 39.75 -50.34 5.54
CA GLN A 758 40.86 -49.55 6.10
C GLN A 758 42.25 -49.44 5.40
N THR A 759 42.75 -48.21 5.29
CA THR A 759 44.00 -47.77 5.97
C THR A 759 44.15 -46.24 5.97
N THR A 760 44.84 -45.75 6.99
CA THR A 760 44.92 -44.37 7.49
C THR A 760 45.95 -43.49 6.77
N LYS A 761 45.68 -42.17 6.68
CA LYS A 761 46.55 -41.08 7.17
C LYS A 761 45.94 -39.69 6.92
N ASN A 762 45.85 -38.92 7.99
CA ASN A 762 45.27 -37.58 8.09
C ASN A 762 45.84 -36.57 7.07
N SER A 763 44.97 -35.75 6.46
CA SER A 763 45.03 -34.29 6.59
C SER A 763 43.88 -33.57 5.84
N VAL A 764 43.20 -32.68 6.57
CA VAL A 764 42.35 -31.53 6.15
C VAL A 764 40.90 -31.73 5.68
N ILE A 765 40.40 -32.91 5.29
CA ILE A 765 39.00 -33.01 4.78
C ILE A 765 38.23 -34.17 5.42
N SER A 766 37.76 -33.98 6.66
CA SER A 766 36.64 -34.78 7.16
C SER A 766 35.91 -34.03 8.30
N THR A 767 35.07 -33.06 7.96
CA THR A 767 33.84 -32.91 8.76
C THR A 767 32.98 -34.12 8.46
N THR A 768 32.60 -34.89 9.47
CA THR A 768 31.63 -35.96 9.27
C THR A 768 30.32 -35.33 8.75
N LEU A 769 29.49 -36.08 8.02
CA LEU A 769 28.15 -35.64 7.60
C LEU A 769 27.32 -35.12 8.80
N ASN A 770 27.60 -35.68 9.99
CA ASN A 770 27.07 -35.21 11.26
C ASN A 770 27.64 -33.86 11.70
N ASP A 771 28.93 -33.57 11.50
CA ASP A 771 29.51 -32.26 11.84
C ASP A 771 28.96 -31.14 10.94
N LEU A 772 28.73 -31.42 9.65
CA LEU A 772 28.07 -30.48 8.73
C LEU A 772 26.60 -30.26 9.12
N SER A 773 25.88 -31.35 9.44
CA SER A 773 24.50 -31.30 9.94
C SER A 773 24.40 -30.51 11.24
N ASN A 774 25.29 -30.76 12.20
CA ASN A 774 25.35 -30.07 13.48
C ASN A 774 25.73 -28.59 13.34
N TRP A 775 26.68 -28.27 12.46
CA TRP A 775 27.02 -26.89 12.11
C TRP A 775 25.84 -26.16 11.46
N SER A 776 25.08 -26.82 10.57
CA SER A 776 23.89 -26.24 9.95
C SER A 776 22.76 -25.98 10.95
N LYS A 777 22.53 -26.91 11.89
CA LYS A 777 21.55 -26.77 12.99
C LYS A 777 21.92 -25.64 13.97
N LEU A 778 23.22 -25.44 14.22
CA LEU A 778 23.70 -24.33 15.05
C LEU A 778 23.57 -22.98 14.35
N SER A 779 23.72 -22.97 13.02
CA SER A 779 23.83 -21.74 12.23
C SER A 779 22.48 -21.24 11.69
N SER A 780 21.43 -22.05 11.67
CA SER A 780 20.11 -21.71 11.13
C SER A 780 18.98 -22.14 12.07
N LEU A 781 18.47 -21.21 12.89
CA LEU A 781 17.29 -21.43 13.74
C LEU A 781 16.07 -20.76 13.11
N TRP A 782 14.95 -21.45 13.05
CA TRP A 782 13.69 -21.02 12.46
C TRP A 782 12.63 -20.80 13.55
N PRO A 783 12.56 -19.58 14.13
CA PRO A 783 11.59 -19.27 15.19
C PRO A 783 10.15 -19.19 14.67
N LEU A 784 9.26 -19.97 15.29
CA LEU A 784 7.83 -19.75 15.35
C LEU A 784 7.54 -18.69 16.42
N LEU A 785 6.84 -17.64 16.00
CA LEU A 785 6.54 -16.52 16.87
C LEU A 785 5.17 -16.70 17.51
N TYR A 786 5.14 -16.81 18.84
CA TYR A 786 3.92 -16.83 19.63
C TYR A 786 3.83 -15.54 20.44
N GLY A 787 3.38 -14.46 19.80
CA GLY A 787 3.29 -13.13 20.38
C GLY A 787 1.89 -12.79 20.89
N THR A 788 1.75 -12.46 22.17
CA THR A 788 0.48 -12.06 22.81
C THR A 788 0.53 -10.68 23.49
N SER A 789 1.68 -9.97 23.49
CA SER A 789 1.79 -8.64 24.10
C SER A 789 2.97 -7.78 23.59
N CYS A 790 3.25 -6.65 24.27
CA CYS A 790 4.25 -5.63 23.92
C CYS A 790 5.69 -6.15 23.76
N CYS A 791 6.05 -7.29 24.36
CA CYS A 791 7.37 -7.91 24.16
C CYS A 791 7.60 -8.29 22.69
N PHE A 792 6.53 -8.55 21.93
CA PHE A 792 6.62 -8.86 20.51
C PHE A 792 7.12 -7.67 19.66
N ILE A 793 6.83 -6.43 20.07
CA ILE A 793 7.28 -5.23 19.36
C ILE A 793 8.81 -5.11 19.41
N GLU A 794 9.42 -5.46 20.53
CA GLU A 794 10.90 -5.50 20.67
C GLU A 794 11.53 -6.65 19.89
N PHE A 795 10.79 -7.73 19.62
CA PHE A 795 11.24 -8.74 18.66
C PHE A 795 11.17 -8.21 17.23
N ALA A 796 10.11 -7.47 16.87
CA ALA A 796 9.97 -6.89 15.53
C ALA A 796 11.08 -5.86 15.21
N SER A 797 11.61 -5.15 16.21
CA SER A 797 12.71 -4.21 16.01
C SER A 797 14.03 -4.89 15.58
N LEU A 798 14.17 -6.20 15.82
CA LEU A 798 15.30 -7.01 15.35
C LEU A 798 15.32 -7.18 13.82
N ILE A 799 14.16 -7.06 13.17
CA ILE A 799 14.02 -7.13 11.71
C ILE A 799 14.64 -5.89 11.04
N GLY A 800 14.74 -4.77 11.77
CA GLY A 800 15.33 -3.54 11.26
C GLY A 800 16.84 -3.66 11.02
N SER A 801 17.35 -2.85 10.08
CA SER A 801 18.76 -2.82 9.65
C SER A 801 19.79 -2.58 10.77
N ARG A 802 19.35 -2.04 11.91
CA ARG A 802 20.23 -1.77 13.06
C ARG A 802 20.66 -3.03 13.81
N PHE A 803 19.78 -4.03 13.90
CA PHE A 803 20.02 -5.25 14.67
C PHE A 803 20.14 -6.49 13.80
N ASP A 804 19.49 -6.49 12.63
CA ASP A 804 19.68 -7.45 11.53
C ASP A 804 19.86 -8.90 12.02
N PHE A 805 18.79 -9.46 12.57
CA PHE A 805 18.82 -10.80 13.15
C PHE A 805 19.04 -11.92 12.11
N ASP A 806 18.81 -11.65 10.82
CA ASP A 806 19.14 -12.55 9.71
C ASP A 806 20.65 -12.86 9.68
N ARG A 807 21.49 -11.88 10.05
CA ARG A 807 22.95 -12.08 10.21
C ARG A 807 23.29 -13.14 11.26
N TYR A 808 22.41 -13.32 12.23
CA TYR A 808 22.51 -14.37 13.23
C TYR A 808 21.82 -15.65 12.79
N GLY A 809 21.45 -15.84 11.51
CA GLY A 809 20.90 -17.08 10.98
C GLY A 809 19.55 -17.45 11.60
N LEU A 810 18.72 -16.44 11.86
CA LEU A 810 17.37 -16.60 12.38
C LEU A 810 16.39 -16.27 11.26
N VAL A 811 15.48 -17.18 10.93
CA VAL A 811 14.48 -16.93 9.87
C VAL A 811 13.08 -17.26 10.40
N PRO A 812 12.21 -16.28 10.64
CA PRO A 812 10.92 -16.52 11.25
C PRO A 812 10.01 -17.31 10.30
N ARG A 813 9.31 -18.31 10.84
CA ARG A 813 8.37 -19.12 10.08
C ARG A 813 6.99 -19.05 10.73
N SER A 814 5.98 -18.80 9.91
CA SER A 814 4.58 -18.74 10.36
C SER A 814 3.93 -20.12 10.51
N SER A 815 4.63 -21.19 10.12
CA SER A 815 4.16 -22.57 10.21
C SER A 815 4.94 -23.36 11.25
N PRO A 816 4.29 -23.96 12.26
CA PRO A 816 4.98 -24.77 13.28
C PRO A 816 5.70 -25.97 12.65
N ARG A 817 5.21 -26.48 11.51
CA ARG A 817 5.77 -27.64 10.81
C ARG A 817 7.17 -27.40 10.24
N GLN A 818 7.57 -26.13 10.13
CA GLN A 818 8.84 -25.67 9.61
C GLN A 818 9.62 -24.87 10.65
N ALA A 819 9.26 -24.95 11.94
CA ALA A 819 9.93 -24.20 12.99
C ALA A 819 10.62 -25.16 13.97
N ASP A 820 11.85 -24.84 14.35
CA ASP A 820 12.65 -25.60 15.33
C ASP A 820 12.81 -24.83 16.65
N LEU A 821 12.32 -23.60 16.72
CA LEU A 821 12.32 -22.76 17.92
C LEU A 821 10.93 -22.13 18.06
N ILE A 822 10.32 -22.14 19.25
CA ILE A 822 9.13 -21.35 19.56
C ILE A 822 9.49 -20.25 20.54
N LEU A 823 9.18 -19.02 20.16
CA LEU A 823 9.40 -17.85 21.00
C LEU A 823 8.04 -17.41 21.54
N THR A 824 7.82 -17.64 22.83
CA THR A 824 6.60 -17.22 23.52
C THR A 824 6.82 -15.84 24.13
N ALA A 825 6.10 -14.84 23.63
CA ALA A 825 6.24 -13.44 24.03
C ALA A 825 4.90 -12.84 24.45
N GLY A 826 4.66 -12.78 25.75
CA GLY A 826 3.55 -12.05 26.34
C GLY A 826 2.70 -12.89 27.29
N THR A 827 1.60 -12.31 27.76
CA THR A 827 0.71 -12.96 28.71
C THR A 827 0.02 -14.17 28.06
N VAL A 828 0.21 -15.36 28.63
CA VAL A 828 -0.50 -16.57 28.21
C VAL A 828 -1.70 -16.77 29.14
N THR A 829 -2.90 -16.88 28.58
CA THR A 829 -4.12 -17.14 29.38
C THR A 829 -4.37 -18.64 29.52
N MET A 830 -5.12 -19.05 30.56
CA MET A 830 -5.51 -20.45 30.75
C MET A 830 -6.26 -21.03 29.53
N LYS A 831 -6.96 -20.19 28.76
CA LYS A 831 -7.64 -20.59 27.51
C LYS A 831 -6.68 -20.80 26.34
N MET A 832 -5.56 -20.09 26.31
CA MET A 832 -4.54 -20.20 25.26
C MET A 832 -3.61 -21.41 25.46
N ALA A 833 -3.56 -21.96 26.68
CA ALA A 833 -2.68 -23.05 27.05
C ALA A 833 -2.76 -24.28 26.12
N PRO A 834 -3.96 -24.81 25.76
CA PRO A 834 -4.05 -25.98 24.89
C PRO A 834 -3.53 -25.70 23.47
N SER A 835 -3.74 -24.49 22.95
CA SER A 835 -3.27 -24.09 21.62
C SER A 835 -1.75 -23.97 21.56
N LEU A 836 -1.13 -23.43 22.60
CA LEU A 836 0.32 -23.34 22.69
C LEU A 836 0.99 -24.72 22.75
N VAL A 837 0.42 -25.65 23.53
CA VAL A 837 0.88 -27.04 23.59
C VAL A 837 0.74 -27.72 22.22
N ARG A 838 -0.39 -27.53 21.53
CA ARG A 838 -0.61 -28.08 20.19
C ARG A 838 0.42 -27.60 19.18
N LEU A 839 0.73 -26.30 19.17
CA LEU A 839 1.76 -25.74 18.28
C LEU A 839 3.14 -26.34 18.57
N TYR A 840 3.49 -26.49 19.84
CA TYR A 840 4.74 -27.13 20.25
C TYR A 840 4.81 -28.61 19.83
N GLU A 841 3.70 -29.34 19.87
CA GLU A 841 3.63 -30.73 19.43
C GLU A 841 3.73 -30.90 17.90
N GLN A 842 3.29 -29.89 17.13
CA GLN A 842 3.37 -29.88 15.67
C GLN A 842 4.77 -29.59 15.11
N MET A 843 5.68 -29.06 15.94
CA MET A 843 7.05 -28.75 15.53
C MET A 843 7.90 -30.01 15.29
N PRO A 844 8.78 -30.03 14.26
CA PRO A 844 9.75 -31.08 14.04
C PRO A 844 10.81 -31.14 15.16
N GLU A 845 11.31 -32.34 15.45
CA GLU A 845 12.44 -32.53 16.36
C GLU A 845 13.79 -32.33 15.63
N PRO A 846 14.80 -31.72 16.28
CA PRO A 846 14.78 -31.15 17.63
C PRO A 846 14.05 -29.79 17.69
N LYS A 847 13.31 -29.53 18.77
CA LYS A 847 12.58 -28.27 19.00
C LYS A 847 12.94 -27.59 20.32
N TYR A 848 12.98 -26.26 20.31
CA TYR A 848 13.42 -25.43 21.44
C TYR A 848 12.42 -24.34 21.82
N VAL A 849 12.45 -23.86 23.06
CA VAL A 849 11.51 -22.84 23.58
C VAL A 849 12.25 -21.68 24.25
N ILE A 850 11.96 -20.44 23.83
CA ILE A 850 12.36 -19.22 24.53
C ILE A 850 11.13 -18.57 25.15
N ALA A 851 11.15 -18.37 26.47
CA ALA A 851 10.14 -17.60 27.18
C ALA A 851 10.60 -16.14 27.32
N MET A 852 9.91 -15.22 26.64
CA MET A 852 10.28 -13.81 26.54
C MET A 852 9.32 -12.93 27.35
N GLY A 853 9.88 -12.20 28.31
CA GLY A 853 9.19 -11.17 29.09
C GLY A 853 8.57 -11.67 30.39
N ALA A 854 8.43 -10.76 31.36
CA ALA A 854 7.93 -11.08 32.71
C ALA A 854 6.53 -11.72 32.69
N CYS A 855 5.68 -11.33 31.74
CA CYS A 855 4.33 -11.88 31.58
C CYS A 855 4.34 -13.37 31.19
N THR A 856 5.31 -13.81 30.40
CA THR A 856 5.44 -15.20 29.95
C THR A 856 6.11 -16.08 31.01
N ILE A 857 7.10 -15.53 31.71
CA ILE A 857 7.96 -16.26 32.64
C ILE A 857 7.26 -16.47 33.99
N THR A 858 6.64 -15.42 34.54
CA THR A 858 6.04 -15.47 35.89
C THR A 858 4.57 -15.04 35.92
N GLY A 859 3.98 -14.66 34.77
CA GLY A 859 2.69 -13.96 34.71
C GLY A 859 2.78 -12.45 34.95
N GLY A 860 3.95 -11.92 35.33
CA GLY A 860 4.19 -10.50 35.52
C GLY A 860 3.23 -9.84 36.51
N MET A 861 2.79 -8.61 36.20
CA MET A 861 1.78 -7.87 36.98
C MET A 861 0.44 -8.60 37.08
N PHE A 862 0.16 -9.54 36.18
CA PHE A 862 -1.10 -10.30 36.16
C PHE A 862 -1.09 -11.52 37.07
N SER A 863 0.05 -11.87 37.65
CA SER A 863 0.21 -13.07 38.49
C SER A 863 -0.57 -13.03 39.81
N THR A 864 -0.80 -11.82 40.35
CA THR A 864 -1.48 -11.56 41.63
C THR A 864 -2.98 -11.31 41.49
N ASP A 865 -3.43 -10.57 40.47
CA ASP A 865 -4.81 -10.06 40.39
C ASP A 865 -5.68 -10.72 39.31
N SER A 866 -5.12 -11.56 38.42
CA SER A 866 -5.86 -12.17 37.31
C SER A 866 -5.91 -13.69 37.42
N TYR A 867 -7.11 -14.24 37.61
CA TYR A 867 -7.37 -15.69 37.61
C TYR A 867 -7.28 -16.31 36.21
N SER A 868 -7.35 -15.49 35.16
CA SER A 868 -7.36 -15.93 33.76
C SER A 868 -5.97 -16.15 33.17
N THR A 869 -4.92 -15.72 33.85
CA THR A 869 -3.54 -15.69 33.34
C THR A 869 -2.68 -16.80 33.94
N LEU A 870 -1.91 -17.45 33.08
CA LEU A 870 -0.97 -18.48 33.45
C LEU A 870 0.21 -17.82 34.22
N ARG A 871 0.62 -18.44 35.33
CA ARG A 871 1.72 -17.94 36.18
C ARG A 871 3.12 -18.24 35.63
N GLY A 872 3.22 -18.77 34.41
CA GLY A 872 4.49 -19.17 33.78
C GLY A 872 4.27 -20.23 32.71
N VAL A 873 4.86 -20.03 31.54
CA VAL A 873 4.73 -20.94 30.38
C VAL A 873 5.44 -22.28 30.58
N ASP A 874 6.41 -22.32 31.49
CA ASP A 874 7.16 -23.48 31.95
C ASP A 874 6.26 -24.58 32.55
N LYS A 875 5.05 -24.22 33.00
CA LYS A 875 4.03 -25.16 33.46
C LYS A 875 3.34 -25.92 32.32
N LEU A 876 3.50 -25.48 31.07
CA LEU A 876 2.84 -26.06 29.90
C LEU A 876 3.83 -26.72 28.94
N ILE A 877 4.93 -26.05 28.63
CA ILE A 877 5.95 -26.52 27.68
C ILE A 877 7.35 -26.31 28.29
N PRO A 878 8.33 -27.18 27.98
CA PRO A 878 9.67 -27.08 28.57
C PRO A 878 10.40 -25.86 28.02
N VAL A 879 10.76 -24.92 28.90
CA VAL A 879 11.48 -23.69 28.50
C VAL A 879 12.99 -23.90 28.54
N ASP A 880 13.67 -23.60 27.43
CA ASP A 880 15.12 -23.76 27.31
C ASP A 880 15.90 -22.53 27.76
N VAL A 881 15.39 -21.34 27.45
CA VAL A 881 15.99 -20.06 27.82
C VAL A 881 14.92 -19.08 28.27
N TYR A 882 15.16 -18.47 29.42
CA TYR A 882 14.33 -17.40 29.99
C TYR A 882 14.94 -16.03 29.64
N LEU A 883 14.13 -15.15 29.06
CA LEU A 883 14.51 -13.78 28.73
C LEU A 883 13.69 -12.78 29.57
N PRO A 884 14.21 -12.33 30.73
CA PRO A 884 13.49 -11.39 31.58
C PRO A 884 13.45 -9.97 30.98
N GLY A 885 12.34 -9.26 31.19
CA GLY A 885 12.16 -7.85 30.77
C GLY A 885 10.68 -7.47 30.55
N CYS A 886 10.38 -6.16 30.48
CA CYS A 886 9.02 -5.65 30.20
C CYS A 886 9.04 -4.27 29.50
N PRO A 887 9.18 -4.22 28.17
CA PRO A 887 9.68 -5.31 27.32
C PRO A 887 11.23 -5.40 27.39
N PRO A 888 11.83 -6.58 27.15
CA PRO A 888 13.29 -6.73 27.09
C PRO A 888 13.87 -6.02 25.88
N LYS A 889 15.06 -5.43 26.01
CA LYS A 889 15.74 -4.74 24.91
C LYS A 889 16.14 -5.72 23.78
N PRO A 890 16.25 -5.27 22.52
CA PRO A 890 16.61 -6.13 21.40
C PRO A 890 17.96 -6.85 21.58
N GLU A 891 18.94 -6.21 22.22
CA GLU A 891 20.24 -6.82 22.52
C GLU A 891 20.13 -8.01 23.48
N ALA A 892 19.15 -7.98 24.40
CA ALA A 892 18.90 -9.08 25.32
C ALA A 892 18.29 -10.30 24.61
N ILE A 893 17.56 -10.08 23.52
CA ILE A 893 17.05 -11.16 22.65
C ILE A 893 18.21 -11.85 21.94
N ILE A 894 19.16 -11.09 21.41
CA ILE A 894 20.38 -11.63 20.76
C ILE A 894 21.21 -12.44 21.76
N ASP A 895 21.34 -11.98 23.00
CA ASP A 895 22.02 -12.73 24.07
C ASP A 895 21.28 -14.03 24.42
N ALA A 896 19.93 -14.01 24.51
CA ALA A 896 19.13 -15.20 24.75
C ALA A 896 19.31 -16.27 23.66
N ILE A 897 19.35 -15.85 22.39
CA ILE A 897 19.59 -16.75 21.25
C ILE A 897 21.02 -17.29 21.28
N THR A 898 21.99 -16.46 21.65
CA THR A 898 23.39 -16.89 21.82
C THR A 898 23.53 -17.92 22.94
N LYS A 899 22.79 -17.77 24.04
CA LYS A 899 22.70 -18.75 25.13
C LYS A 899 22.05 -20.05 24.67
N LEU A 900 20.96 -19.98 23.91
CA LEU A 900 20.32 -21.16 23.34
C LEU A 900 21.30 -21.92 22.43
N ARG A 901 22.01 -21.24 21.53
CA ARG A 901 23.04 -21.85 20.68
C ARG A 901 24.14 -22.54 21.47
N LYS A 902 24.61 -21.92 22.55
CA LYS A 902 25.58 -22.54 23.46
C LYS A 902 25.01 -23.81 24.11
N LYS A 903 23.73 -23.81 24.48
CA LYS A 903 23.04 -25.00 25.01
C LYS A 903 22.96 -26.12 23.96
N ILE A 904 22.48 -25.81 22.76
CA ILE A 904 22.43 -26.76 21.62
C ILE A 904 23.83 -27.33 21.33
N SER A 905 24.87 -26.50 21.33
CA SER A 905 26.25 -26.96 21.08
C SER A 905 26.76 -27.94 22.13
N ARG A 906 26.31 -27.82 23.38
CA ARG A 906 26.67 -28.73 24.48
C ARG A 906 25.91 -30.05 24.39
N GLU A 907 24.62 -30.01 24.07
CA GLU A 907 23.79 -31.21 23.83
C GLU A 907 24.39 -32.08 22.70
N ILE A 908 24.80 -31.46 21.59
CA ILE A 908 25.48 -32.14 20.49
C ILE A 908 26.79 -32.81 20.94
N TYR A 909 27.55 -32.18 21.83
CA TYR A 909 28.82 -32.71 22.35
C TYR A 909 28.61 -33.83 23.38
N GLU A 910 27.57 -33.72 24.22
CA GLU A 910 27.19 -34.73 25.22
C GLU A 910 26.65 -36.01 24.55
N ASP A 911 25.86 -35.91 23.47
CA ASP A 911 25.41 -37.06 22.66
C ASP A 911 26.58 -37.76 21.93
N GLN A 912 27.59 -37.01 21.50
CA GLN A 912 28.83 -37.60 20.97
C GLN A 912 29.66 -38.30 22.06
N MET A 913 29.60 -37.83 23.31
CA MET A 913 30.29 -38.44 24.45
C MET A 913 29.54 -39.66 25.01
N SER A 914 28.20 -39.67 25.00
CA SER A 914 27.36 -40.81 25.41
C SER A 914 27.50 -41.98 24.43
N SER A 915 27.40 -41.72 23.12
CA SER A 915 27.65 -42.73 22.06
C SER A 915 29.11 -43.24 22.04
N ARG A 916 30.09 -42.43 22.46
CA ARG A 916 31.48 -42.88 22.68
C ARG A 916 31.69 -43.63 24.00
N ARG A 917 30.88 -43.38 25.04
CA ARG A 917 30.92 -44.09 26.34
C ARG A 917 30.21 -45.44 26.31
N GLU A 918 29.10 -45.58 25.58
CA GLU A 918 28.44 -46.87 25.36
C GLU A 918 29.36 -47.87 24.63
N ASN A 919 30.25 -47.37 23.78
CA ASN A 919 31.27 -48.19 23.11
C ASN A 919 32.51 -48.51 23.99
N ARG A 920 32.53 -48.15 25.28
CA ARG A 920 33.71 -48.36 26.16
C ARG A 920 33.47 -48.95 27.56
N CYS A 921 32.25 -49.31 27.97
CA CYS A 921 32.05 -49.93 29.29
C CYS A 921 31.10 -51.13 29.28
N PHE A 922 31.69 -52.33 29.24
CA PHE A 922 31.13 -53.52 29.88
C PHE A 922 31.43 -53.45 31.39
N THR A 923 30.41 -53.38 32.24
CA THR A 923 30.23 -54.24 33.44
C THR A 923 28.92 -53.88 34.15
N THR A 924 28.40 -54.89 34.84
CA THR A 924 27.04 -55.17 35.31
C THR A 924 26.46 -54.31 36.46
N ASN A 925 25.12 -54.29 36.49
CA ASN A 925 24.18 -54.17 37.62
C ASN A 925 23.83 -52.76 38.14
N HIS A 926 22.62 -52.27 37.82
CA HIS A 926 21.47 -52.20 38.76
C HIS A 926 20.18 -51.87 37.99
N LYS A 927 19.14 -52.67 38.20
CA LYS A 927 17.78 -52.48 37.65
C LYS A 927 17.04 -51.41 38.46
N PHE A 928 16.35 -50.49 37.78
CA PHE A 928 15.06 -49.97 38.25
C PHE A 928 14.09 -49.82 37.07
N HIS A 929 12.92 -50.44 37.22
CA HIS A 929 11.81 -50.40 36.27
C HIS A 929 11.09 -49.05 36.35
N ILE A 930 10.79 -48.46 35.18
CA ILE A 930 9.75 -47.43 35.04
C ILE A 930 8.61 -48.08 34.27
N GLY A 931 7.44 -48.16 34.92
CA GLY A 931 6.21 -48.65 34.32
C GLY A 931 5.69 -47.67 33.29
N CYS A 932 5.36 -48.19 32.11
CA CYS A 932 4.63 -47.48 31.07
C CYS A 932 3.15 -47.42 31.50
N SER A 933 2.56 -46.23 31.67
CA SER A 933 1.11 -46.07 31.67
C SER A 933 0.69 -45.40 30.37
N THR A 934 0.04 -46.18 29.52
CA THR A 934 -0.63 -45.75 28.30
C THR A 934 -1.80 -44.81 28.63
N HIS A 935 -1.84 -43.66 27.99
CA HIS A 935 -3.01 -42.78 27.96
C HIS A 935 -4.24 -43.55 27.47
N THR A 936 -5.34 -43.45 28.22
CA THR A 936 -6.69 -43.47 27.63
C THR A 936 -7.30 -42.10 27.84
N GLY A 937 -7.83 -41.54 26.76
CA GLY A 937 -8.35 -40.18 26.69
C GLY A 937 -9.55 -39.96 27.62
N ASN A 938 -9.53 -38.81 28.27
CA ASN A 938 -10.68 -37.96 28.61
C ASN A 938 -10.15 -36.80 29.47
N TYR A 939 -10.02 -35.60 28.89
CA TYR A 939 -9.84 -34.39 29.69
C TYR A 939 -11.22 -33.99 30.24
N GLY A 940 -11.52 -34.48 31.45
CA GLY A 940 -12.69 -34.07 32.21
C GLY A 940 -12.57 -32.63 32.70
N GLN A 941 -13.66 -31.88 32.56
CA GLN A 941 -13.88 -30.56 33.15
C GLN A 941 -13.97 -30.63 34.68
N GLU A 942 -12.87 -30.86 35.41
CA GLU A 942 -12.86 -30.70 36.86
C GLU A 942 -11.54 -30.10 37.34
N LEU A 943 -11.50 -28.76 37.46
CA LEU A 943 -10.57 -28.03 38.32
C LEU A 943 -11.28 -26.76 38.82
N PHE A 944 -12.26 -26.98 39.70
CA PHE A 944 -12.83 -25.94 40.54
C PHE A 944 -11.91 -25.66 41.73
N TYR A 945 -11.55 -24.38 41.87
CA TYR A 945 -11.45 -23.60 43.10
C TYR A 945 -11.27 -24.37 44.43
N GLN A 946 -10.07 -24.28 45.03
CA GLN A 946 -9.91 -24.39 46.49
C GLN A 946 -9.47 -23.03 47.06
N PRO A 947 -10.14 -22.50 48.10
CA PRO A 947 -9.72 -21.26 48.76
C PRO A 947 -8.49 -21.54 49.65
N PRO A 948 -7.63 -20.53 49.89
CA PRO A 948 -6.42 -20.72 50.68
C PRO A 948 -6.76 -20.91 52.16
N SER A 949 -6.34 -22.03 52.73
CA SER A 949 -6.24 -22.20 54.18
C SER A 949 -5.06 -21.39 54.71
N THR A 950 -5.35 -20.51 55.66
CA THR A 950 -4.41 -19.74 56.48
C THR A 950 -3.51 -20.64 57.33
N SER A 951 -2.19 -20.56 57.12
CA SER A 951 -1.03 -21.04 57.94
C SER A 951 -0.02 -21.67 56.97
N GLU A 952 1.23 -21.26 56.78
CA GLU A 952 2.21 -20.58 57.61
C GLU A 952 3.20 -19.86 56.68
N MET A 953 3.57 -18.64 57.06
CA MET A 953 4.80 -18.01 56.57
C MET A 953 5.99 -18.71 57.21
N LEU A 954 6.99 -19.07 56.42
CA LEU A 954 8.36 -19.12 56.91
C LEU A 954 9.24 -18.25 56.01
N SER A 955 9.83 -17.28 56.71
CA SER A 955 10.83 -16.32 56.31
C SER A 955 12.16 -16.99 55.95
N ASP A 956 13.07 -16.17 55.42
CA ASP A 956 14.49 -16.43 55.14
C ASP A 956 14.68 -16.82 53.66
N THR A 957 15.21 -15.97 52.76
CA THR A 957 16.29 -14.99 52.87
C THR A 957 16.21 -14.04 51.66
N PHE A 958 16.69 -12.81 51.84
CA PHE A 958 16.71 -11.67 50.92
C PHE A 958 17.12 -11.95 49.47
#